data_AF-A0A653PQ64-F1
#
_entry.id   AF-A0A653PQ64-F1
#
_cell.length_a   1.000
_cell.length_b   1.000
_cell.length_c   1.000
_cell.angle_alpha   90.00
_cell.angle_beta   90.00
_cell.angle_gamma   90.00
#
_symmetry.space_group_name_H-M   'P 1'
#
loop_
_entity.id
_entity.type
_entity.pdbx_description
1 polymer ?
#
loop_
_entity_poly.entity_id
_entity_poly.type
_entity_poly.pdbx_seq_one_letter_code
_entity_poly.pdbx_strand_id
1 'polypeptide(L)'
;MTRHRHRPRLLSALAAAALSFAVVSAGGWSTGSSAIASPELSANTASTPDGLVSVEVSPSDGGAVEPSSLTSFGITLTNGTDADLPAGSVSVAITTARITGTAALDAWLDTTGADAAATPAGTTVVRTIDIPELIAGQQYVVSGLDFTPPALGFDDTDAWGSYGVSAGYVAGDTAAGGRTALVWRAQGQPTSATVALVAPLTVPLSYGGLLDADELTELTADDGALTTQLDALFGEQIALGIDPRIIASIRALGTRAPESAVAWLARLEAAPNETFALQYGDAEPAVQAEAGLDRLLTPSSFSFALNVADFPVVQPTETPTPTASPTTGPDDVQPTPQAGSSPATSSDPSAAATPSDEPTPTPSPSETPGQAVPTVPTMDELLRWSYSLPSIVWAGGAVTDADLAVFAASGGTVTLLDSANTTDTGQSVRASTAVGTAQTLLADHGLAESLGDAAAATTDAAFESAIADVNARAAAIGTEGSSGGTVVAVLPRGVDTTLPALADTVNALRSLPATTQTSLAATLAEPPAAATLGAMAPDSERVSDVQVLLDEEQDVNAFSSVLDEPELLTGRERATLLSSLAAGWLRTEGDWGSAVTAQQERTDTVLASVRVTDSSRINMVGGEVSLPFAVRNDLPYPVTVVMEASPSNGRLSISGSVTQEIAADSRATVLVPVQSQIGNGDVTLRLQLFSTSGQAIGEQSFVGVNVRADWEGIGAVVLALLVALLFVSGVVRMVLSRRAKRRGPGADSAASADAPHSGQPLGDEPPVESSPGRQETNG
;
A
#
# COMPACT_ATOMS: atom_id res chain seq x y z
N MET A 1 -6.46 -54.23 21.49
CA MET A 1 -7.46 -55.27 21.85
C MET A 1 -7.80 -55.15 23.34
N THR A 2 -8.72 -55.98 23.90
CA THR A 2 -9.21 -55.99 25.31
C THR A 2 -9.68 -54.63 25.85
N ARG A 3 -10.96 -54.23 25.84
CA ARG A 3 -12.21 -54.78 26.45
C ARG A 3 -12.21 -54.94 27.98
N HIS A 4 -12.93 -54.06 28.69
CA HIS A 4 -13.98 -54.36 29.71
C HIS A 4 -14.57 -53.00 30.20
N ARG A 5 -15.77 -52.55 29.77
CA ARG A 5 -17.13 -52.85 30.27
C ARG A 5 -17.39 -52.56 31.77
N HIS A 6 -18.15 -51.47 32.02
CA HIS A 6 -19.49 -51.41 32.68
C HIS A 6 -19.80 -52.32 33.91
N ARG A 7 -20.57 -51.94 34.95
CA ARG A 7 -21.59 -50.85 35.14
C ARG A 7 -21.79 -50.55 36.68
N PRO A 8 -22.80 -49.79 37.18
CA PRO A 8 -22.70 -49.02 38.44
C PRO A 8 -23.34 -49.70 39.68
N ARG A 9 -23.43 -48.94 40.78
CA ARG A 9 -24.37 -49.19 41.89
C ARG A 9 -25.33 -48.00 42.09
N LEU A 10 -26.59 -48.33 42.30
CA LEU A 10 -27.70 -47.48 42.75
C LEU A 10 -28.39 -48.22 43.92
N LEU A 11 -29.42 -47.60 44.52
CA LEU A 11 -30.10 -47.94 45.79
C LEU A 11 -29.43 -47.29 47.01
N SER A 12 -30.17 -46.84 48.04
CA SER A 12 -31.61 -46.97 48.32
C SER A 12 -32.23 -45.64 48.81
N ALA A 13 -33.56 -45.61 48.96
CA ALA A 13 -34.34 -44.40 49.26
C ALA A 13 -35.36 -44.60 50.40
N LEU A 14 -36.05 -43.50 50.74
CA LEU A 14 -37.33 -43.36 51.46
C LEU A 14 -37.36 -43.35 53.01
N ALA A 15 -37.83 -42.18 53.48
CA ALA A 15 -38.94 -41.98 54.43
C ALA A 15 -38.73 -42.12 55.96
N ALA A 16 -38.73 -40.96 56.62
CA ALA A 16 -39.55 -40.70 57.80
C ALA A 16 -40.04 -39.24 57.76
N ALA A 17 -41.28 -38.96 58.19
CA ALA A 17 -41.85 -37.61 58.18
C ALA A 17 -42.80 -37.39 59.39
N ALA A 18 -43.00 -36.11 59.73
CA ALA A 18 -43.91 -35.59 60.75
C ALA A 18 -43.63 -35.97 62.22
N LEU A 19 -43.29 -34.96 63.03
CA LEU A 19 -44.35 -34.29 63.79
C LEU A 19 -44.05 -32.79 64.02
N SER A 20 -45.10 -32.01 64.18
CA SER A 20 -45.06 -30.55 64.23
C SER A 20 -44.70 -30.00 65.61
N PHE A 21 -44.09 -28.80 65.65
CA PHE A 21 -44.47 -27.79 66.63
C PHE A 21 -44.42 -26.39 66.02
N ALA A 22 -45.46 -25.59 66.27
CA ALA A 22 -45.51 -24.21 65.82
C ALA A 22 -44.99 -23.27 66.92
N VAL A 23 -44.10 -22.35 66.56
CA VAL A 23 -43.79 -21.17 67.36
C VAL A 23 -44.07 -19.95 66.49
N VAL A 24 -45.15 -19.23 66.81
CA VAL A 24 -45.38 -17.89 66.25
C VAL A 24 -44.52 -16.92 67.02
N SER A 25 -43.35 -16.59 66.48
CA SER A 25 -42.51 -15.48 66.94
C SER A 25 -42.68 -14.30 65.99
N ALA A 26 -43.47 -13.30 66.40
CA ALA A 26 -43.52 -12.02 65.72
C ALA A 26 -42.20 -11.27 65.97
N GLY A 27 -41.21 -11.49 65.10
CA GLY A 27 -40.01 -10.67 64.95
C GLY A 27 -40.16 -9.79 63.72
N GLY A 28 -39.71 -8.53 63.81
CA GLY A 28 -39.84 -7.59 62.70
C GLY A 28 -39.05 -8.02 61.47
N TRP A 29 -39.47 -7.54 60.29
CA TRP A 29 -38.65 -7.63 59.09
C TRP A 29 -37.38 -6.79 59.29
N SER A 30 -36.28 -7.45 59.66
CA SER A 30 -34.95 -6.90 59.42
C SER A 30 -34.81 -6.76 57.91
N THR A 31 -34.75 -5.53 57.40
CA THR A 31 -34.29 -5.25 56.05
C THR A 31 -32.91 -5.87 55.91
N GLY A 32 -32.81 -6.97 55.17
CA GLY A 32 -31.54 -7.60 54.87
C GLY A 32 -30.71 -6.59 54.10
N SER A 33 -29.69 -6.03 54.75
CA SER A 33 -28.74 -5.17 54.05
C SER A 33 -28.00 -6.06 53.07
N SER A 34 -28.28 -5.87 51.78
CA SER A 34 -27.51 -6.50 50.70
C SER A 34 -26.10 -5.98 50.80
N ALA A 35 -25.23 -6.77 51.43
CA ALA A 35 -23.80 -6.52 51.50
C ALA A 35 -23.22 -6.79 50.12
N ILE A 36 -23.37 -5.80 49.23
CA ILE A 36 -22.53 -5.64 48.03
C ILE A 36 -21.07 -5.67 48.50
N ALA A 37 -20.19 -6.24 47.69
CA ALA A 37 -18.78 -6.31 48.02
C ALA A 37 -18.20 -4.90 48.30
N SER A 38 -17.16 -4.85 49.14
CA SER A 38 -16.28 -3.69 49.13
C SER A 38 -15.42 -3.78 47.87
N PRO A 39 -15.17 -2.69 47.14
CA PRO A 39 -14.38 -2.74 45.92
C PRO A 39 -12.99 -3.28 46.20
N GLU A 40 -12.50 -4.12 45.31
CA GLU A 40 -11.12 -4.60 45.34
C GLU A 40 -10.22 -3.58 44.63
N LEU A 41 -9.05 -3.35 45.21
CA LEU A 41 -8.12 -2.29 44.85
C LEU A 41 -6.76 -2.93 44.52
N SER A 42 -6.33 -2.85 43.25
CA SER A 42 -5.09 -3.46 42.75
C SER A 42 -4.21 -2.43 42.03
N ALA A 43 -2.89 -2.56 42.16
CA ALA A 43 -1.93 -1.60 41.60
C ALA A 43 -0.90 -2.29 40.69
N ASN A 44 -0.78 -1.79 39.46
CA ASN A 44 0.05 -2.32 38.39
C ASN A 44 1.09 -1.27 37.95
N THR A 45 2.15 -1.69 37.27
CA THR A 45 3.01 -0.75 36.52
C THR A 45 2.32 -0.38 35.21
N ALA A 46 2.27 0.91 34.88
CA ALA A 46 1.71 1.38 33.61
C ALA A 46 2.71 1.22 32.45
N SER A 47 2.22 1.44 31.23
CA SER A 47 3.06 1.68 30.05
C SER A 47 3.83 3.01 30.16
N THR A 48 4.62 3.35 29.14
CA THR A 48 5.45 4.57 29.07
C THR A 48 4.72 5.83 29.57
N PRO A 49 5.33 6.62 30.49
CA PRO A 49 4.81 7.92 30.93
C PRO A 49 4.46 8.86 29.76
N ASP A 50 3.22 9.37 29.75
CA ASP A 50 2.69 10.33 28.77
C ASP A 50 2.67 11.79 29.30
N GLY A 51 2.98 11.98 30.59
CA GLY A 51 2.92 13.27 31.27
C GLY A 51 1.54 13.64 31.82
N LEU A 52 0.55 12.74 31.77
CA LEU A 52 -0.84 12.98 32.14
C LEU A 52 -1.30 12.11 33.32
N VAL A 53 -2.51 12.39 33.79
CA VAL A 53 -3.26 11.53 34.71
C VAL A 53 -4.61 11.26 34.09
N SER A 54 -4.92 9.99 33.82
CA SER A 54 -6.15 9.58 33.16
C SER A 54 -7.04 8.74 34.08
N VAL A 55 -8.34 8.78 33.82
CA VAL A 55 -9.36 7.95 34.48
C VAL A 55 -10.23 7.35 33.39
N GLU A 56 -10.35 6.03 33.37
CA GLU A 56 -11.17 5.23 32.47
C GLU A 56 -12.27 4.54 33.30
N VAL A 57 -13.46 4.39 32.72
CA VAL A 57 -14.63 3.80 33.38
C VAL A 57 -15.22 2.74 32.47
N SER A 58 -15.02 1.46 32.83
CA SER A 58 -15.42 0.32 32.02
C SER A 58 -16.64 -0.39 32.64
N PRO A 59 -17.88 -0.08 32.23
CA PRO A 59 -19.08 -0.76 32.73
C PRO A 59 -19.20 -2.14 32.06
N SER A 60 -19.61 -3.17 32.81
CA SER A 60 -19.75 -4.52 32.26
C SER A 60 -20.86 -4.62 31.22
N ASP A 61 -20.80 -5.66 30.40
CA ASP A 61 -21.86 -6.04 29.46
C ASP A 61 -22.13 -4.93 28.42
N GLY A 62 -21.09 -4.20 28.00
CA GLY A 62 -21.22 -3.06 27.09
C GLY A 62 -22.13 -1.96 27.64
N GLY A 63 -22.11 -1.72 28.95
CA GLY A 63 -22.94 -0.70 29.61
C GLY A 63 -24.46 -0.98 29.58
N ALA A 64 -24.89 -2.19 29.25
CA ALA A 64 -26.32 -2.55 29.24
C ALA A 64 -26.88 -2.70 30.66
N VAL A 65 -27.95 -1.98 31.00
CA VAL A 65 -28.58 -2.03 32.34
C VAL A 65 -29.98 -2.63 32.25
N GLU A 66 -30.20 -3.76 32.92
CA GLU A 66 -31.50 -4.44 32.98
C GLU A 66 -32.17 -4.31 34.37
N PRO A 67 -33.52 -4.20 34.48
CA PRO A 67 -34.19 -3.86 35.73
C PRO A 67 -34.01 -4.84 36.90
N SER A 68 -33.57 -6.07 36.64
CA SER A 68 -33.38 -7.13 37.64
C SER A 68 -31.93 -7.64 37.77
N SER A 69 -30.99 -7.03 37.04
CA SER A 69 -29.59 -7.45 37.00
C SER A 69 -28.72 -6.48 37.83
N LEU A 70 -27.53 -6.92 38.22
CA LEU A 70 -26.50 -6.00 38.73
C LEU A 70 -25.73 -5.44 37.53
N THR A 71 -25.34 -4.16 37.60
CA THR A 71 -24.37 -3.56 36.69
C THR A 71 -23.06 -3.41 37.44
N SER A 72 -21.97 -3.87 36.84
CA SER A 72 -20.63 -3.85 37.43
C SER A 72 -19.80 -2.77 36.75
N PHE A 73 -18.85 -2.17 37.46
CA PHE A 73 -17.91 -1.19 36.88
C PHE A 73 -16.47 -1.55 37.25
N GLY A 74 -15.58 -1.41 36.28
CA GLY A 74 -14.17 -1.14 36.52
C GLY A 74 -13.91 0.37 36.50
N ILE A 75 -12.94 0.82 37.29
CA ILE A 75 -12.34 2.15 37.13
C ILE A 75 -10.83 1.98 37.11
N THR A 76 -10.21 2.42 36.03
CA THR A 76 -8.76 2.43 35.86
C THR A 76 -8.26 3.86 36.03
N LEU A 77 -7.32 4.08 36.95
CA LEU A 77 -6.57 5.33 37.07
C LEU A 77 -5.15 5.09 36.58
N THR A 78 -4.61 5.98 35.77
CA THR A 78 -3.19 5.90 35.35
C THR A 78 -2.49 7.20 35.70
N ASN A 79 -1.41 7.12 36.47
CA ASN A 79 -0.47 8.22 36.66
C ASN A 79 0.68 8.07 35.67
N GLY A 80 0.53 8.65 34.49
CA GLY A 80 1.57 8.73 33.47
C GLY A 80 2.54 9.89 33.70
N THR A 81 2.53 10.54 34.86
CA THR A 81 3.49 11.61 35.22
C THR A 81 4.75 11.05 35.91
N ASP A 82 5.83 11.84 35.89
CA ASP A 82 7.08 11.59 36.62
C ASP A 82 6.97 11.85 38.16
N ALA A 83 5.77 12.10 38.69
CA ALA A 83 5.57 12.52 40.09
C ALA A 83 4.57 11.63 40.84
N ASP A 84 4.90 11.29 42.09
CA ASP A 84 4.01 10.55 42.98
C ASP A 84 2.82 11.44 43.40
N LEU A 85 1.59 10.93 43.24
CA LEU A 85 0.36 11.61 43.61
C LEU A 85 -0.07 11.19 45.02
N PRO A 86 -0.48 12.13 45.89
CA PRO A 86 -0.90 11.80 47.25
C PRO A 86 -2.21 11.01 47.25
N ALA A 87 -2.53 10.38 48.39
CA ALA A 87 -3.84 9.75 48.57
C ALA A 87 -4.98 10.75 48.32
N GLY A 88 -6.00 10.29 47.61
CA GLY A 88 -7.11 11.10 47.07
C GLY A 88 -8.41 10.31 47.04
N SER A 89 -9.34 10.67 46.15
CA SER A 89 -10.57 9.90 45.96
C SER A 89 -11.12 10.00 44.55
N VAL A 90 -11.90 8.99 44.15
CA VAL A 90 -12.75 8.99 42.96
C VAL A 90 -14.21 9.11 43.38
N SER A 91 -14.96 10.01 42.76
CA SER A 91 -16.42 10.06 42.88
C SER A 91 -17.09 9.71 41.56
N VAL A 92 -17.92 8.66 41.60
CA VAL A 92 -18.73 8.16 40.47
C VAL A 92 -20.09 8.85 40.51
N ALA A 93 -20.48 9.50 39.42
CA ALA A 93 -21.75 10.22 39.30
C ALA A 93 -22.45 9.95 37.96
N ILE A 94 -23.79 9.86 38.02
CA ILE A 94 -24.65 9.43 36.90
C ILE A 94 -25.68 10.51 36.58
N THR A 95 -26.00 10.73 35.30
CA THR A 95 -26.96 11.76 34.87
C THR A 95 -28.37 11.49 35.42
N THR A 96 -29.00 12.48 36.03
CA THR A 96 -30.38 12.38 36.58
C THR A 96 -31.47 12.52 35.50
N ALA A 97 -31.08 12.39 34.24
CA ALA A 97 -31.92 12.46 33.07
C ALA A 97 -31.22 11.72 31.91
N ARG A 98 -32.02 11.22 30.97
CA ARG A 98 -31.54 10.55 29.76
C ARG A 98 -30.87 11.55 28.80
N ILE A 99 -29.70 11.19 28.29
CA ILE A 99 -29.07 11.83 27.13
C ILE A 99 -29.96 11.60 25.90
N THR A 100 -30.12 12.61 25.05
CA THR A 100 -31.01 12.55 23.88
C THR A 100 -30.33 13.15 22.66
N GLY A 101 -30.03 12.29 21.69
CA GLY A 101 -29.34 12.63 20.45
C GLY A 101 -27.83 12.52 20.50
N THR A 102 -27.19 12.43 19.34
CA THR A 102 -25.76 12.14 19.22
C THR A 102 -24.90 13.30 19.71
N ALA A 103 -25.11 14.55 19.26
CA ALA A 103 -24.38 15.72 19.78
C ALA A 103 -24.48 15.89 21.32
N ALA A 104 -25.58 15.45 21.94
CA ALA A 104 -25.73 15.51 23.40
C ALA A 104 -24.95 14.39 24.12
N LEU A 105 -24.64 13.29 23.43
CA LEU A 105 -23.75 12.23 23.88
C LEU A 105 -22.28 12.60 23.59
N ASP A 106 -21.96 13.18 22.43
CA ASP A 106 -20.62 13.68 22.12
C ASP A 106 -20.17 14.74 23.14
N ALA A 107 -21.01 15.76 23.37
CA ALA A 107 -20.76 16.77 24.41
C ALA A 107 -20.83 16.23 25.85
N TRP A 108 -21.28 14.98 26.05
CA TRP A 108 -21.15 14.29 27.33
C TRP A 108 -19.82 13.53 27.43
N LEU A 109 -19.45 12.74 26.42
CA LEU A 109 -18.23 11.93 26.40
C LEU A 109 -16.96 12.79 26.31
N ASP A 110 -17.06 13.98 25.72
CA ASP A 110 -15.97 14.96 25.67
C ASP A 110 -15.43 15.31 27.07
N THR A 111 -14.18 14.91 27.31
CA THR A 111 -13.39 15.18 28.51
C THR A 111 -12.22 16.16 28.24
N THR A 112 -12.18 16.82 27.08
CA THR A 112 -11.08 17.70 26.65
C THR A 112 -11.13 19.09 27.29
N GLY A 113 -11.04 19.17 28.63
CA GLY A 113 -11.03 20.46 29.32
C GLY A 113 -10.70 20.43 30.81
N ALA A 114 -10.47 21.61 31.38
CA ALA A 114 -10.14 21.77 32.80
C ALA A 114 -11.24 21.27 33.77
N ASP A 115 -12.49 21.16 33.28
CA ASP A 115 -13.64 20.65 34.04
C ASP A 115 -13.84 19.13 33.90
N ALA A 116 -12.93 18.38 33.25
CA ALA A 116 -13.04 16.91 33.08
C ALA A 116 -13.24 16.15 34.41
N ALA A 117 -12.52 16.58 35.45
CA ALA A 117 -12.56 16.02 36.79
C ALA A 117 -13.76 16.51 37.64
N ALA A 118 -14.46 17.56 37.20
CA ALA A 118 -15.56 18.15 37.96
C ALA A 118 -16.83 17.30 37.81
N THR A 119 -17.52 17.05 38.92
CA THR A 119 -18.83 16.36 38.91
C THR A 119 -19.83 17.15 38.04
N PRO A 120 -20.30 16.61 36.89
CA PRO A 120 -21.07 17.40 35.94
C PRO A 120 -22.44 17.83 36.49
N ALA A 121 -22.91 19.01 36.05
CA ALA A 121 -24.23 19.49 36.43
C ALA A 121 -25.33 18.56 35.90
N GLY A 122 -26.35 18.27 36.72
CA GLY A 122 -27.39 17.29 36.37
C GLY A 122 -26.97 15.84 36.61
N THR A 123 -25.94 15.58 37.40
CA THR A 123 -25.58 14.23 37.88
C THR A 123 -25.86 14.05 39.38
N THR A 124 -25.92 12.80 39.84
CA THR A 124 -25.92 12.42 41.26
C THR A 124 -24.74 11.49 41.54
N VAL A 125 -23.95 11.79 42.58
CA VAL A 125 -22.86 10.92 43.04
C VAL A 125 -23.46 9.66 43.66
N VAL A 126 -23.20 8.51 43.06
CA VAL A 126 -23.69 7.19 43.51
C VAL A 126 -22.68 6.48 44.42
N ARG A 127 -21.39 6.81 44.30
CA ARG A 127 -20.32 6.23 45.12
C ARG A 127 -19.08 7.13 45.15
N THR A 128 -18.39 7.18 46.28
CA THR A 128 -17.02 7.72 46.39
C THR A 128 -16.11 6.60 46.91
N ILE A 129 -14.90 6.50 46.37
CA ILE A 129 -13.86 5.52 46.72
C ILE A 129 -12.60 6.28 47.12
N ASP A 130 -12.05 5.98 48.30
CA ASP A 130 -10.74 6.50 48.71
C ASP A 130 -9.63 5.78 47.92
N ILE A 131 -8.74 6.54 47.30
CA ILE A 131 -7.61 6.02 46.52
C ILE A 131 -6.31 6.29 47.31
N PRO A 132 -5.41 5.31 47.49
CA PRO A 132 -4.13 5.53 48.16
C PRO A 132 -3.19 6.41 47.33
N GLU A 133 -1.98 6.63 47.85
CA GLU A 133 -0.87 7.24 47.11
C GLU A 133 -0.61 6.47 45.80
N LEU A 134 -0.51 7.20 44.69
CA LEU A 134 -0.40 6.66 43.34
C LEU A 134 0.94 7.06 42.72
N ILE A 135 1.86 6.10 42.64
CA ILE A 135 3.28 6.31 42.30
C ILE A 135 3.42 6.77 40.83
N ALA A 136 4.50 7.49 40.51
CA ALA A 136 4.87 7.82 39.13
C ALA A 136 4.93 6.57 38.23
N GLY A 137 4.26 6.59 37.07
CA GLY A 137 4.18 5.44 36.16
C GLY A 137 3.36 4.26 36.70
N GLN A 138 2.44 4.49 37.64
CA GLN A 138 1.59 3.45 38.23
C GLN A 138 0.14 3.53 37.71
N GLN A 139 -0.45 2.36 37.47
CA GLN A 139 -1.87 2.19 37.20
C GLN A 139 -2.56 1.62 38.44
N TYR A 140 -3.77 2.08 38.73
CA TYR A 140 -4.60 1.61 39.83
C TYR A 140 -5.97 1.18 39.31
N VAL A 141 -6.36 -0.07 39.56
CA VAL A 141 -7.64 -0.63 39.12
C VAL A 141 -8.54 -0.84 40.35
N VAL A 142 -9.76 -0.31 40.24
CA VAL A 142 -10.86 -0.53 41.19
C VAL A 142 -11.87 -1.47 40.53
N SER A 143 -12.15 -2.60 41.17
CA SER A 143 -13.02 -3.67 40.63
C SER A 143 -14.11 -4.08 41.64
N GLY A 144 -15.15 -4.76 41.17
CA GLY A 144 -16.27 -5.19 42.03
C GLY A 144 -17.16 -4.03 42.50
N LEU A 145 -17.27 -2.97 41.68
CA LEU A 145 -18.16 -1.85 41.92
C LEU A 145 -19.58 -2.22 41.47
N ASP A 146 -20.23 -3.14 42.16
CA ASP A 146 -21.58 -3.58 41.77
C ASP A 146 -22.64 -2.56 42.22
N PHE A 147 -23.67 -2.37 41.40
CA PHE A 147 -24.86 -1.58 41.72
C PHE A 147 -26.13 -2.29 41.24
N THR A 148 -27.22 -2.12 41.99
CA THR A 148 -28.58 -2.39 41.48
C THR A 148 -29.08 -1.16 40.71
N PRO A 149 -30.02 -1.28 39.77
CA PRO A 149 -30.52 -0.12 39.02
C PRO A 149 -31.08 1.01 39.91
N PRO A 150 -31.82 0.73 41.02
CA PRO A 150 -32.23 1.78 41.96
C PRO A 150 -31.09 2.44 42.76
N ALA A 151 -29.89 1.85 42.79
CA ALA A 151 -28.69 2.47 43.35
C ALA A 151 -27.92 3.34 42.32
N LEU A 152 -28.14 3.09 41.02
CA LEU A 152 -27.71 3.97 39.92
C LEU A 152 -28.68 5.15 39.72
N GLY A 153 -29.90 5.05 40.26
CA GLY A 153 -30.96 6.06 40.18
C GLY A 153 -32.17 5.66 39.32
N PHE A 154 -32.15 4.49 38.69
CA PHE A 154 -33.20 4.03 37.76
C PHE A 154 -34.42 3.44 38.49
N ASP A 155 -35.62 3.75 37.99
CA ASP A 155 -36.85 3.02 38.33
C ASP A 155 -37.70 2.63 37.09
N ASP A 156 -38.81 1.91 37.31
CA ASP A 156 -39.71 1.43 36.23
C ASP A 156 -40.36 2.57 35.39
N THR A 157 -40.17 3.84 35.74
CA THR A 157 -40.66 5.02 35.01
C THR A 157 -39.61 5.71 34.14
N ASP A 158 -38.33 5.35 34.27
CA ASP A 158 -37.24 5.88 33.45
C ASP A 158 -37.38 5.45 31.97
N ALA A 159 -37.04 6.37 31.07
CA ALA A 159 -37.18 6.16 29.63
C ALA A 159 -36.00 5.35 29.05
N TRP A 160 -36.28 4.44 28.11
CA TRP A 160 -35.21 3.75 27.37
C TRP A 160 -34.28 4.74 26.65
N GLY A 161 -32.97 4.46 26.73
CA GLY A 161 -31.88 5.13 26.03
C GLY A 161 -30.67 5.37 26.95
N SER A 162 -29.82 6.32 26.57
CA SER A 162 -28.47 6.49 27.13
C SER A 162 -28.44 7.41 28.36
N TYR A 163 -27.70 7.04 29.40
CA TYR A 163 -27.49 7.83 30.63
C TYR A 163 -26.00 7.92 30.93
N GLY A 164 -25.49 9.12 31.18
CA GLY A 164 -24.05 9.37 31.31
C GLY A 164 -23.50 8.92 32.66
N VAL A 165 -22.31 8.32 32.65
CA VAL A 165 -21.53 7.98 33.85
C VAL A 165 -20.21 8.74 33.82
N SER A 166 -19.82 9.31 34.96
CA SER A 166 -18.60 10.09 35.13
C SER A 166 -17.86 9.62 36.38
N ALA A 167 -16.53 9.57 36.33
CA ALA A 167 -15.66 9.32 37.47
C ALA A 167 -14.63 10.44 37.58
N GLY A 168 -14.78 11.32 38.57
CA GLY A 168 -13.83 12.40 38.87
C GLY A 168 -12.86 11.99 39.96
N TYR A 169 -11.56 12.00 39.66
CA TYR A 169 -10.44 11.79 40.58
C TYR A 169 -9.87 13.12 41.06
N VAL A 170 -9.60 13.23 42.37
CA VAL A 170 -8.93 14.39 42.98
C VAL A 170 -7.88 13.92 43.99
N ALA A 171 -6.65 14.41 43.85
CA ALA A 171 -5.50 14.13 44.72
C ALA A 171 -4.59 15.36 44.87
N GLY A 172 -4.71 16.06 45.99
CA GLY A 172 -3.99 17.33 46.20
C GLY A 172 -4.48 18.41 45.25
N ASP A 173 -3.56 19.00 44.47
CA ASP A 173 -3.87 19.96 43.39
C ASP A 173 -4.13 19.26 42.05
N THR A 174 -3.91 17.94 41.95
CA THR A 174 -4.15 17.14 40.74
C THR A 174 -5.62 16.70 40.67
N ALA A 175 -6.23 16.84 39.49
CA ALA A 175 -7.57 16.36 39.22
C ALA A 175 -7.65 15.80 37.78
N ALA A 176 -8.33 14.67 37.61
CA ALA A 176 -8.54 14.00 36.33
C ALA A 176 -9.96 13.41 36.29
N GLY A 177 -10.51 13.10 35.12
CA GLY A 177 -11.83 12.49 35.05
C GLY A 177 -12.13 11.76 33.74
N GLY A 178 -12.87 10.67 33.87
CA GLY A 178 -13.33 9.82 32.77
C GLY A 178 -14.85 9.83 32.66
N ARG A 179 -15.35 9.56 31.45
CA ARG A 179 -16.79 9.47 31.16
C ARG A 179 -17.07 8.34 30.17
N THR A 180 -18.27 7.80 30.27
CA THR A 180 -18.88 6.80 29.38
C THR A 180 -20.41 6.93 29.51
N ALA A 181 -21.20 6.03 28.93
CA ALA A 181 -22.64 5.98 29.12
C ALA A 181 -23.20 4.55 29.26
N LEU A 182 -24.35 4.44 29.93
CA LEU A 182 -25.13 3.22 30.14
C LEU A 182 -26.39 3.26 29.28
N VAL A 183 -26.87 2.10 28.83
CA VAL A 183 -28.16 1.97 28.13
C VAL A 183 -29.19 1.30 29.04
N TRP A 184 -30.13 2.09 29.56
CA TRP A 184 -31.20 1.59 30.44
C TRP A 184 -32.30 0.88 29.66
N ARG A 185 -32.60 -0.38 30.02
CA ARG A 185 -33.64 -1.21 29.39
C ARG A 185 -34.93 -1.25 30.22
N ALA A 186 -35.69 -0.15 30.18
CA ALA A 186 -37.06 -0.10 30.67
C ALA A 186 -37.96 -1.22 30.07
N GLN A 187 -39.01 -1.63 30.78
CA GLN A 187 -39.90 -2.72 30.33
C GLN A 187 -40.76 -2.33 29.11
N GLY A 188 -40.24 -2.60 27.91
CA GLY A 188 -40.93 -2.39 26.63
C GLY A 188 -40.13 -2.96 25.46
N GLN A 189 -40.56 -2.70 24.22
CA GLN A 189 -39.67 -2.84 23.06
C GLN A 189 -38.88 -1.54 22.89
N PRO A 190 -37.54 -1.57 22.82
CA PRO A 190 -36.73 -0.39 22.56
C PRO A 190 -36.90 0.10 21.11
N THR A 191 -36.60 1.38 20.86
CA THR A 191 -36.53 1.92 19.50
C THR A 191 -35.13 1.70 18.95
N SER A 192 -34.80 0.46 18.59
CA SER A 192 -33.46 0.11 18.11
C SER A 192 -33.09 0.89 16.84
N ALA A 193 -31.84 1.34 16.75
CA ALA A 193 -31.28 1.89 15.52
C ALA A 193 -31.11 0.79 14.46
N THR A 194 -31.54 1.04 13.23
CA THR A 194 -31.22 0.16 12.10
C THR A 194 -29.81 0.49 11.61
N VAL A 195 -28.91 -0.49 11.62
CA VAL A 195 -27.49 -0.32 11.28
C VAL A 195 -27.09 -1.27 10.17
N ALA A 196 -26.46 -0.75 9.12
CA ALA A 196 -25.71 -1.55 8.16
C ALA A 196 -24.21 -1.44 8.47
N LEU A 197 -23.52 -2.58 8.47
CA LEU A 197 -22.10 -2.67 8.84
C LEU A 197 -21.23 -2.83 7.59
N VAL A 198 -20.10 -2.12 7.57
CA VAL A 198 -19.06 -2.27 6.54
C VAL A 198 -17.72 -2.60 7.20
N ALA A 199 -16.98 -3.55 6.62
CA ALA A 199 -15.61 -3.87 7.00
C ALA A 199 -14.68 -3.81 5.78
N PRO A 200 -13.46 -3.30 5.94
CA PRO A 200 -12.39 -3.52 4.97
C PRO A 200 -11.83 -4.93 5.10
N LEU A 201 -11.28 -5.46 4.01
CA LEU A 201 -10.45 -6.66 4.00
C LEU A 201 -9.13 -6.31 3.29
N THR A 202 -8.14 -5.93 4.10
CA THR A 202 -6.88 -5.29 3.69
C THR A 202 -5.68 -6.00 4.33
N VAL A 203 -4.47 -5.66 3.91
CA VAL A 203 -3.23 -6.09 4.60
C VAL A 203 -2.52 -4.86 5.20
N PRO A 204 -1.61 -5.06 6.18
CA PRO A 204 -0.80 -3.99 6.77
C PRO A 204 -0.13 -3.05 5.75
N LEU A 205 0.14 -1.83 6.19
CA LEU A 205 0.62 -0.70 5.39
C LEU A 205 2.12 -0.84 5.05
N SER A 206 2.83 -1.70 5.78
CA SER A 206 4.20 -2.11 5.48
C SER A 206 4.36 -2.92 4.18
N TYR A 207 3.29 -3.53 3.67
CA TYR A 207 3.30 -4.34 2.46
C TYR A 207 3.10 -3.49 1.19
N GLY A 208 3.92 -3.77 0.17
CA GLY A 208 3.92 -3.03 -1.10
C GLY A 208 2.76 -3.34 -2.04
N GLY A 209 2.94 -2.93 -3.31
CA GLY A 209 1.89 -2.98 -4.32
C GLY A 209 1.39 -4.38 -4.71
N LEU A 210 2.25 -5.40 -4.65
CA LEU A 210 1.88 -6.81 -4.76
C LEU A 210 2.56 -7.58 -3.64
N LEU A 211 1.87 -8.63 -3.17
CA LEU A 211 2.32 -9.53 -2.11
C LEU A 211 3.04 -10.74 -2.71
N ASP A 212 4.18 -11.12 -2.15
CA ASP A 212 4.92 -12.30 -2.58
C ASP A 212 4.42 -13.61 -1.92
N ALA A 213 5.10 -14.73 -2.20
CA ALA A 213 4.67 -16.04 -1.72
C ALA A 213 4.94 -16.27 -0.22
N ASP A 214 5.97 -15.65 0.35
CA ASP A 214 6.28 -15.76 1.78
C ASP A 214 5.35 -14.83 2.57
N GLU A 215 5.14 -13.59 2.08
CA GLU A 215 4.17 -12.63 2.65
C GLU A 215 2.74 -13.20 2.65
N LEU A 216 2.29 -13.79 1.54
CA LEU A 216 0.98 -14.45 1.47
C LEU A 216 0.92 -15.70 2.35
N THR A 217 2.03 -16.39 2.61
CA THR A 217 2.06 -17.54 3.53
C THR A 217 1.87 -17.08 4.97
N GLU A 218 2.52 -16.00 5.40
CA GLU A 218 2.32 -15.38 6.71
C GLU A 218 0.89 -14.86 6.89
N LEU A 219 0.41 -14.03 5.94
CA LEU A 219 -0.91 -13.39 6.03
C LEU A 219 -2.08 -14.39 6.03
N THR A 220 -1.90 -15.58 5.43
CA THR A 220 -2.95 -16.61 5.32
C THR A 220 -2.70 -17.87 6.17
N ALA A 221 -1.76 -17.81 7.11
CA ALA A 221 -1.62 -18.82 8.17
C ALA A 221 -2.88 -18.92 9.05
N ASP A 222 -2.98 -19.94 9.91
CA ASP A 222 -4.13 -20.13 10.82
C ASP A 222 -4.32 -18.93 11.78
N ASP A 223 -3.23 -18.25 12.15
CA ASP A 223 -3.17 -17.01 12.95
C ASP A 223 -2.80 -15.77 12.11
N GLY A 224 -2.73 -15.90 10.79
CA GLY A 224 -2.37 -14.83 9.85
C GLY A 224 -3.42 -13.70 9.79
N ALA A 225 -2.97 -12.47 9.52
CA ALA A 225 -3.83 -11.28 9.62
C ALA A 225 -5.03 -11.28 8.65
N LEU A 226 -4.93 -11.91 7.47
CA LEU A 226 -6.06 -12.07 6.55
C LEU A 226 -7.00 -13.21 6.97
N THR A 227 -6.47 -14.27 7.59
CA THR A 227 -7.28 -15.35 8.17
C THR A 227 -8.10 -14.83 9.35
N THR A 228 -7.47 -14.11 10.28
CA THR A 228 -8.13 -13.51 11.46
C THR A 228 -9.22 -12.51 11.07
N GLN A 229 -8.96 -11.62 10.09
CA GLN A 229 -10.00 -10.74 9.54
C GLN A 229 -11.17 -11.54 8.94
N LEU A 230 -10.88 -12.56 8.12
CA LEU A 230 -11.93 -13.37 7.48
C LEU A 230 -12.69 -14.23 8.50
N ASP A 231 -12.06 -14.72 9.57
CA ASP A 231 -12.73 -15.44 10.66
C ASP A 231 -13.70 -14.56 11.46
N ALA A 232 -13.35 -13.30 11.71
CA ALA A 232 -14.24 -12.35 12.37
C ALA A 232 -15.47 -11.96 11.51
N LEU A 233 -15.32 -11.95 10.19
CA LEU A 233 -16.29 -11.34 9.26
C LEU A 233 -17.10 -12.35 8.42
N PHE A 234 -16.63 -13.58 8.25
CA PHE A 234 -17.24 -14.57 7.35
C PHE A 234 -18.63 -15.01 7.82
N GLY A 235 -19.65 -14.81 6.99
CA GLY A 235 -21.03 -15.22 7.29
C GLY A 235 -21.88 -14.16 7.98
N GLU A 236 -21.28 -13.04 8.36
CA GLU A 236 -21.95 -11.96 9.09
C GLU A 236 -22.76 -11.02 8.20
N GLN A 237 -23.67 -10.25 8.81
CA GLN A 237 -24.39 -9.16 8.15
C GLN A 237 -23.52 -7.90 8.05
N ILE A 238 -22.33 -8.08 7.46
CA ILE A 238 -21.30 -7.05 7.26
C ILE A 238 -20.89 -7.09 5.78
N ALA A 239 -20.95 -5.95 5.11
CA ALA A 239 -20.46 -5.80 3.75
C ALA A 239 -18.94 -5.64 3.72
N LEU A 240 -18.26 -6.36 2.84
CA LEU A 240 -16.80 -6.38 2.73
C LEU A 240 -16.34 -5.50 1.57
N GLY A 241 -15.58 -4.45 1.90
CA GLY A 241 -14.72 -3.76 0.93
C GLY A 241 -13.44 -4.58 0.79
N ILE A 242 -13.28 -5.28 -0.33
CA ILE A 242 -12.10 -6.15 -0.57
C ILE A 242 -11.03 -5.35 -1.30
N ASP A 243 -9.79 -5.39 -0.80
CA ASP A 243 -8.63 -4.83 -1.49
C ASP A 243 -8.23 -5.70 -2.70
N PRO A 244 -8.30 -5.17 -3.95
CA PRO A 244 -7.94 -5.94 -5.13
C PRO A 244 -6.46 -6.36 -5.19
N ARG A 245 -5.55 -5.76 -4.38
CA ARG A 245 -4.14 -6.19 -4.33
C ARG A 245 -4.00 -7.64 -3.86
N ILE A 246 -4.84 -8.07 -2.92
CA ILE A 246 -4.83 -9.45 -2.39
C ILE A 246 -5.16 -10.45 -3.51
N ILE A 247 -6.25 -10.18 -4.24
CA ILE A 247 -6.73 -11.02 -5.34
C ILE A 247 -5.71 -11.08 -6.48
N ALA A 248 -5.12 -9.93 -6.85
CA ALA A 248 -4.11 -9.84 -7.88
C ALA A 248 -2.83 -10.62 -7.51
N SER A 249 -2.35 -10.47 -6.27
CA SER A 249 -1.11 -11.12 -5.78
C SER A 249 -1.20 -12.64 -5.82
N ILE A 250 -2.28 -13.21 -5.26
CA ILE A 250 -2.49 -14.67 -5.22
C ILE A 250 -2.54 -15.25 -6.65
N ARG A 251 -3.12 -14.51 -7.61
CA ARG A 251 -3.22 -14.96 -9.01
C ARG A 251 -1.94 -14.72 -9.82
N ALA A 252 -1.18 -13.67 -9.53
CA ALA A 252 0.07 -13.34 -10.24
C ALA A 252 1.18 -14.37 -9.97
N LEU A 253 1.14 -15.05 -8.83
CA LEU A 253 2.04 -16.18 -8.51
C LEU A 253 1.75 -17.46 -9.31
N GLY A 254 0.57 -17.60 -9.93
CA GLY A 254 0.20 -18.80 -10.68
C GLY A 254 0.36 -20.09 -9.85
N THR A 255 1.11 -21.06 -10.37
CA THR A 255 1.42 -22.31 -9.64
C THR A 255 2.41 -22.17 -8.48
N ARG A 256 2.97 -20.99 -8.22
CA ARG A 256 3.73 -20.68 -6.98
C ARG A 256 2.86 -20.12 -5.84
N ALA A 257 1.56 -19.89 -6.06
CA ALA A 257 0.68 -19.38 -5.01
C ALA A 257 0.63 -20.36 -3.81
N PRO A 258 0.79 -19.89 -2.56
CA PRO A 258 0.72 -20.76 -1.38
C PRO A 258 -0.63 -21.49 -1.27
N GLU A 259 -0.61 -22.75 -0.83
CA GLU A 259 -1.84 -23.56 -0.69
C GLU A 259 -2.82 -22.91 0.31
N SER A 260 -2.31 -22.29 1.37
CA SER A 260 -3.10 -21.48 2.32
C SER A 260 -3.78 -20.30 1.64
N ALA A 261 -3.06 -19.55 0.79
CA ALA A 261 -3.59 -18.37 0.12
C ALA A 261 -4.62 -18.73 -0.96
N VAL A 262 -4.42 -19.82 -1.69
CA VAL A 262 -5.41 -20.36 -2.64
C VAL A 262 -6.66 -20.85 -1.91
N ALA A 263 -6.51 -21.54 -0.77
CA ALA A 263 -7.64 -21.97 0.06
C ALA A 263 -8.39 -20.79 0.70
N TRP A 264 -7.67 -19.76 1.16
CA TRP A 264 -8.23 -18.52 1.70
C TRP A 264 -9.05 -17.76 0.63
N LEU A 265 -8.52 -17.64 -0.60
CA LEU A 265 -9.23 -16.97 -1.69
C LEU A 265 -10.50 -17.72 -2.10
N ALA A 266 -10.45 -19.06 -2.13
CA ALA A 266 -11.62 -19.90 -2.37
C ALA A 266 -12.65 -19.84 -1.23
N ARG A 267 -12.22 -19.63 0.01
CA ARG A 267 -13.10 -19.36 1.16
C ARG A 267 -13.77 -17.99 1.03
N LEU A 268 -13.04 -16.95 0.63
CA LEU A 268 -13.59 -15.62 0.39
C LEU A 268 -14.62 -15.62 -0.77
N GLU A 269 -14.35 -16.36 -1.85
CA GLU A 269 -15.29 -16.54 -2.97
C GLU A 269 -16.57 -17.29 -2.56
N ALA A 270 -16.49 -18.11 -1.50
CA ALA A 270 -17.63 -18.82 -0.91
C ALA A 270 -18.33 -18.07 0.24
N ALA A 271 -17.90 -16.83 0.57
CA ALA A 271 -18.52 -16.03 1.63
C ALA A 271 -19.92 -15.53 1.20
N PRO A 272 -20.94 -15.57 2.08
CA PRO A 272 -22.29 -15.08 1.77
C PRO A 272 -22.45 -13.57 2.01
N ASN A 273 -21.39 -12.89 2.45
CA ASN A 273 -21.35 -11.45 2.70
C ASN A 273 -21.62 -10.65 1.42
N GLU A 274 -22.15 -9.44 1.55
CA GLU A 274 -22.17 -8.48 0.45
C GLU A 274 -20.74 -7.96 0.19
N THR A 275 -20.33 -7.75 -1.06
CA THR A 275 -18.93 -7.39 -1.40
C THR A 275 -18.84 -6.27 -2.43
N PHE A 276 -17.88 -5.36 -2.24
CA PHE A 276 -17.47 -4.32 -3.20
C PHE A 276 -15.94 -4.21 -3.27
N ALA A 277 -15.41 -3.54 -4.30
CA ALA A 277 -13.98 -3.26 -4.44
C ALA A 277 -13.59 -2.02 -3.63
N LEU A 278 -12.51 -2.09 -2.86
CA LEU A 278 -11.76 -0.89 -2.47
C LEU A 278 -11.01 -0.34 -3.69
N GLN A 279 -10.40 0.84 -3.54
CA GLN A 279 -9.29 1.20 -4.43
C GLN A 279 -8.15 0.18 -4.26
N TYR A 280 -7.31 0.05 -5.28
CA TYR A 280 -6.18 -0.86 -5.23
C TYR A 280 -5.21 -0.44 -4.13
N GLY A 281 -4.87 -1.33 -3.20
CA GLY A 281 -4.06 -0.99 -2.02
C GLY A 281 -4.82 -0.19 -0.95
N ASP A 282 -6.14 -0.08 -1.03
CA ASP A 282 -6.99 0.86 -0.25
C ASP A 282 -6.55 2.33 -0.39
N ALA A 283 -5.98 2.68 -1.55
CA ALA A 283 -5.51 4.04 -1.85
C ALA A 283 -6.63 5.09 -1.65
N GLU A 284 -6.42 6.04 -0.75
CA GLU A 284 -7.45 7.00 -0.34
C GLU A 284 -7.91 7.87 -1.53
N PRO A 285 -9.22 7.86 -1.89
CA PRO A 285 -9.72 8.64 -3.02
C PRO A 285 -9.62 10.16 -2.85
N ALA A 286 -9.83 10.68 -1.63
CA ALA A 286 -9.83 12.13 -1.38
C ALA A 286 -8.52 12.79 -1.83
N VAL A 287 -7.39 12.38 -1.24
CA VAL A 287 -6.08 12.98 -1.50
C VAL A 287 -5.65 12.91 -2.97
N GLN A 288 -6.12 11.90 -3.72
CA GLN A 288 -5.86 11.78 -5.16
C GLN A 288 -6.56 12.90 -5.96
N ALA A 289 -7.82 13.20 -5.62
CA ALA A 289 -8.57 14.29 -6.25
C ALA A 289 -8.07 15.67 -5.79
N GLU A 290 -7.79 15.82 -4.49
CA GLU A 290 -7.24 17.04 -3.88
C GLU A 290 -5.84 17.40 -4.42
N ALA A 291 -5.01 16.39 -4.73
CA ALA A 291 -3.72 16.56 -5.42
C ALA A 291 -3.87 17.03 -6.88
N GLY A 292 -5.08 17.03 -7.45
CA GLY A 292 -5.38 17.57 -8.77
C GLY A 292 -5.54 16.53 -9.88
N LEU A 293 -5.77 15.25 -9.55
CA LEU A 293 -6.01 14.22 -10.57
C LEU A 293 -7.47 14.25 -11.06
N ASP A 294 -7.66 14.37 -12.38
CA ASP A 294 -8.99 14.26 -13.04
C ASP A 294 -9.65 12.86 -12.84
N ARG A 295 -8.87 11.85 -12.44
CA ARG A 295 -9.27 10.45 -12.21
C ARG A 295 -8.42 9.81 -11.12
N LEU A 296 -9.02 8.92 -10.33
CA LEU A 296 -8.31 8.07 -9.38
C LEU A 296 -7.30 7.17 -10.10
N LEU A 297 -6.18 6.88 -9.44
CA LEU A 297 -5.12 6.03 -9.96
C LEU A 297 -5.58 4.56 -10.03
N THR A 298 -5.12 3.86 -11.06
CA THR A 298 -5.22 2.40 -11.17
C THR A 298 -3.84 1.80 -11.42
N PRO A 299 -3.66 0.49 -11.13
CA PRO A 299 -2.52 -0.27 -11.65
C PRO A 299 -2.36 -0.07 -13.16
N SER A 300 -1.10 0.00 -13.60
CA SER A 300 -0.71 0.18 -15.00
C SER A 300 -0.27 -1.13 -15.65
N SER A 301 0.44 -1.99 -14.92
CA SER A 301 0.84 -3.34 -15.32
C SER A 301 1.21 -4.19 -14.12
N PHE A 302 1.08 -5.52 -14.25
CA PHE A 302 1.62 -6.52 -13.32
C PHE A 302 2.69 -7.42 -13.96
N SER A 303 3.13 -7.11 -15.19
CA SER A 303 4.15 -7.88 -15.94
C SER A 303 5.40 -8.18 -15.11
N PHE A 304 5.84 -7.23 -14.28
CA PHE A 304 6.99 -7.34 -13.37
C PHE A 304 6.93 -8.49 -12.34
N ALA A 305 5.75 -9.08 -12.11
CA ALA A 305 5.52 -10.19 -11.18
C ALA A 305 5.15 -11.51 -11.88
N LEU A 306 4.85 -11.48 -13.18
CA LEU A 306 4.36 -12.62 -13.94
C LEU A 306 5.52 -13.41 -14.55
N ASN A 307 5.82 -14.59 -13.98
CA ASN A 307 6.73 -15.54 -14.61
C ASN A 307 5.93 -16.56 -15.45
N VAL A 308 6.23 -16.56 -16.75
CA VAL A 308 5.62 -17.40 -17.79
C VAL A 308 5.62 -18.90 -17.46
N ALA A 309 6.61 -19.39 -16.70
CA ALA A 309 6.71 -20.80 -16.32
C ALA A 309 5.69 -21.23 -15.24
N ASP A 310 5.06 -20.29 -14.54
CA ASP A 310 4.12 -20.59 -13.46
C ASP A 310 2.68 -20.82 -13.97
N PHE A 311 2.43 -20.64 -15.26
CA PHE A 311 1.09 -20.66 -15.87
C PHE A 311 0.91 -21.81 -16.88
N PRO A 312 -0.31 -22.38 -17.00
CA PRO A 312 -0.55 -23.51 -17.87
C PRO A 312 -0.48 -23.12 -19.35
N VAL A 313 0.28 -23.87 -20.14
CA VAL A 313 0.34 -23.70 -21.60
C VAL A 313 -0.97 -24.18 -22.23
N VAL A 314 -1.86 -23.25 -22.55
CA VAL A 314 -3.02 -23.54 -23.42
C VAL A 314 -2.53 -23.83 -24.84
N GLN A 315 -2.95 -24.97 -25.39
CA GLN A 315 -2.84 -25.18 -26.83
C GLN A 315 -3.98 -24.43 -27.54
N PRO A 316 -3.73 -23.80 -28.70
CA PRO A 316 -4.78 -23.15 -29.45
C PRO A 316 -5.84 -24.18 -29.87
N THR A 317 -7.06 -24.03 -29.36
CA THR A 317 -8.22 -24.82 -29.80
C THR A 317 -8.40 -24.62 -31.31
N GLU A 318 -8.25 -25.68 -32.10
CA GLU A 318 -8.47 -25.57 -33.55
C GLU A 318 -9.90 -25.09 -33.84
N THR A 319 -10.02 -23.97 -34.56
CA THR A 319 -11.29 -23.46 -35.04
C THR A 319 -12.01 -24.55 -35.83
N PRO A 320 -13.21 -24.99 -35.42
CA PRO A 320 -13.87 -26.13 -36.04
C PRO A 320 -14.18 -25.80 -37.50
N THR A 321 -13.50 -26.50 -38.41
CA THR A 321 -13.75 -26.39 -39.86
C THR A 321 -15.24 -26.66 -40.11
N PRO A 322 -15.97 -25.77 -40.84
CA PRO A 322 -17.40 -25.93 -41.02
C PRO A 322 -17.71 -27.21 -41.81
N THR A 323 -18.24 -28.21 -41.10
CA THR A 323 -18.67 -29.48 -41.70
C THR A 323 -19.78 -29.23 -42.71
N ALA A 324 -19.50 -29.49 -43.99
CA ALA A 324 -20.48 -29.38 -45.06
C ALA A 324 -21.63 -30.38 -44.83
N SER A 325 -22.86 -29.87 -44.71
CA SER A 325 -24.07 -30.69 -44.53
C SER A 325 -24.22 -31.71 -45.67
N PRO A 326 -24.44 -33.00 -45.39
CA PRO A 326 -24.61 -34.02 -46.43
C PRO A 326 -25.97 -33.88 -47.12
N THR A 327 -25.95 -33.66 -48.44
CA THR A 327 -27.17 -33.66 -49.27
C THR A 327 -27.72 -35.08 -49.43
N THR A 328 -28.77 -35.42 -48.69
CA THR A 328 -29.55 -36.65 -48.92
C THR A 328 -30.54 -36.47 -50.07
N GLY A 329 -30.38 -37.27 -51.14
CA GLY A 329 -31.40 -37.42 -52.18
C GLY A 329 -32.63 -38.22 -51.68
N PRO A 330 -33.81 -38.09 -52.31
CA PRO A 330 -35.04 -38.71 -51.86
C PRO A 330 -35.29 -40.12 -52.44
N ASP A 331 -35.83 -41.01 -51.61
CA ASP A 331 -36.67 -42.19 -51.90
C ASP A 331 -36.93 -42.89 -50.54
N ASP A 332 -38.11 -43.41 -50.16
CA ASP A 332 -39.48 -43.33 -50.73
C ASP A 332 -40.52 -43.72 -49.62
N VAL A 333 -41.82 -43.57 -49.90
CA VAL A 333 -43.02 -44.11 -49.22
C VAL A 333 -43.54 -43.45 -47.93
N GLN A 334 -44.78 -42.95 -48.02
CA GLN A 334 -45.65 -42.42 -46.95
C GLN A 334 -46.95 -43.27 -46.84
N PRO A 335 -47.54 -43.45 -45.64
CA PRO A 335 -48.94 -43.03 -45.44
C PRO A 335 -49.32 -42.44 -44.05
N THR A 336 -49.62 -41.13 -44.05
CA THR A 336 -50.77 -40.38 -43.49
C THR A 336 -52.00 -41.14 -42.92
N PRO A 337 -52.99 -40.49 -42.22
CA PRO A 337 -53.16 -39.04 -41.90
C PRO A 337 -53.70 -38.66 -40.48
N GLN A 338 -53.67 -37.35 -40.17
CA GLN A 338 -54.77 -36.49 -39.61
C GLN A 338 -54.19 -35.33 -38.76
N ALA A 339 -54.78 -34.12 -38.62
CA ALA A 339 -55.61 -33.28 -39.50
C ALA A 339 -55.77 -31.89 -38.82
N GLY A 340 -55.56 -30.75 -39.51
CA GLY A 340 -55.68 -29.43 -38.84
C GLY A 340 -55.35 -28.17 -39.65
N SER A 341 -56.26 -27.77 -40.55
CA SER A 341 -56.58 -26.39 -41.01
C SER A 341 -55.48 -25.34 -41.33
N SER A 342 -55.55 -24.82 -42.56
CA SER A 342 -55.00 -23.52 -43.04
C SER A 342 -56.03 -22.36 -42.79
N PRO A 343 -55.86 -21.06 -43.19
CA PRO A 343 -54.97 -20.53 -44.23
C PRO A 343 -54.20 -19.18 -44.00
N ALA A 344 -53.13 -19.07 -44.80
CA ALA A 344 -52.44 -17.92 -45.40
C ALA A 344 -52.94 -16.45 -45.25
N THR A 345 -51.94 -15.55 -45.28
CA THR A 345 -51.90 -14.38 -46.18
C THR A 345 -50.54 -14.31 -46.91
N SER A 346 -50.51 -13.69 -48.09
CA SER A 346 -49.32 -13.67 -48.98
C SER A 346 -48.95 -12.25 -49.40
N SER A 347 -47.65 -11.96 -49.58
CA SER A 347 -47.16 -10.78 -50.31
C SER A 347 -45.73 -10.99 -50.83
N ASP A 348 -45.59 -10.80 -52.13
CA ASP A 348 -44.39 -10.75 -53.00
C ASP A 348 -44.69 -9.55 -53.97
N PRO A 349 -43.74 -8.86 -54.67
CA PRO A 349 -42.53 -9.46 -55.22
C PRO A 349 -41.25 -8.61 -55.45
N SER A 350 -40.19 -9.35 -55.82
CA SER A 350 -39.20 -9.01 -56.87
C SER A 350 -38.17 -7.88 -56.65
N ALA A 351 -36.90 -8.29 -56.57
CA ALA A 351 -35.79 -7.63 -57.25
C ALA A 351 -34.81 -8.68 -57.81
N ALA A 352 -34.17 -8.42 -58.95
CA ALA A 352 -33.30 -9.38 -59.65
C ALA A 352 -31.81 -9.17 -59.32
N ALA A 353 -31.03 -10.25 -59.35
CA ALA A 353 -29.58 -10.22 -59.23
C ALA A 353 -28.91 -10.85 -60.47
N THR A 354 -27.89 -10.17 -60.99
CA THR A 354 -27.04 -10.63 -62.10
C THR A 354 -25.78 -11.28 -61.53
N PRO A 355 -25.28 -12.41 -62.06
CA PRO A 355 -23.98 -12.94 -61.64
C PRO A 355 -22.85 -12.00 -62.06
N SER A 356 -21.83 -11.88 -61.22
CA SER A 356 -20.52 -11.33 -61.58
C SER A 356 -19.46 -12.38 -61.30
N ASP A 357 -18.58 -12.61 -62.26
CA ASP A 357 -17.41 -13.47 -62.08
C ASP A 357 -16.35 -12.72 -61.25
N GLU A 358 -16.06 -13.21 -60.05
CA GLU A 358 -14.96 -12.71 -59.20
C GLU A 358 -13.83 -13.76 -59.18
N PRO A 359 -12.55 -13.36 -59.36
CA PRO A 359 -11.46 -14.31 -59.54
C PRO A 359 -11.10 -15.03 -58.23
N THR A 360 -10.87 -16.35 -58.32
CA THR A 360 -10.41 -17.18 -57.20
C THR A 360 -9.12 -16.64 -56.58
N PRO A 361 -9.10 -16.33 -55.26
CA PRO A 361 -7.86 -15.96 -54.58
C PRO A 361 -6.90 -17.15 -54.55
N THR A 362 -5.62 -16.89 -54.82
CA THR A 362 -4.56 -17.90 -54.66
C THR A 362 -4.33 -18.15 -53.17
N PRO A 363 -4.26 -19.40 -52.68
CA PRO A 363 -4.04 -19.68 -51.27
C PRO A 363 -2.67 -19.16 -50.83
N SER A 364 -2.67 -18.42 -49.72
CA SER A 364 -1.46 -18.07 -48.96
C SER A 364 -0.75 -19.36 -48.53
N PRO A 365 0.60 -19.40 -48.40
CA PRO A 365 1.28 -20.56 -47.84
C PRO A 365 0.72 -20.92 -46.45
N SER A 366 0.56 -22.22 -46.21
CA SER A 366 0.05 -22.75 -44.93
C SER A 366 0.86 -22.22 -43.77
N GLU A 367 0.17 -21.73 -42.74
CA GLU A 367 0.78 -21.46 -41.45
C GLU A 367 1.36 -22.76 -40.88
N THR A 368 2.42 -22.62 -40.06
CA THR A 368 2.94 -23.73 -39.27
C THR A 368 1.93 -24.04 -38.16
N PRO A 369 1.64 -25.32 -37.86
CA PRO A 369 0.71 -25.68 -36.78
C PRO A 369 1.04 -24.91 -35.49
N GLY A 370 0.02 -24.27 -34.91
CA GLY A 370 0.19 -23.23 -33.89
C GLY A 370 1.07 -23.68 -32.73
N GLN A 371 2.27 -23.09 -32.64
CA GLN A 371 3.19 -23.35 -31.54
C GLN A 371 2.53 -22.84 -30.25
N ALA A 372 2.36 -23.73 -29.27
CA ALA A 372 1.59 -23.42 -28.06
C ALA A 372 2.26 -22.30 -27.26
N VAL A 373 1.65 -21.12 -27.27
CA VAL A 373 2.13 -19.93 -26.57
C VAL A 373 1.69 -20.02 -25.11
N PRO A 374 2.59 -19.93 -24.12
CA PRO A 374 2.20 -19.79 -22.73
C PRO A 374 1.54 -18.41 -22.53
N THR A 375 0.24 -18.39 -22.23
CA THR A 375 -0.50 -17.16 -21.93
C THR A 375 -0.40 -16.86 -20.45
N VAL A 376 0.34 -15.82 -20.08
CA VAL A 376 0.21 -15.20 -18.75
C VAL A 376 -1.15 -14.48 -18.65
N PRO A 377 -1.76 -14.38 -17.45
CA PRO A 377 -3.02 -13.67 -17.28
C PRO A 377 -2.92 -12.18 -17.61
N THR A 378 -3.97 -11.63 -18.21
CA THR A 378 -4.15 -10.18 -18.37
C THR A 378 -4.41 -9.49 -17.04
N MET A 379 -4.18 -8.18 -16.95
CA MET A 379 -4.50 -7.38 -15.76
C MET A 379 -5.98 -7.50 -15.35
N ASP A 380 -6.88 -7.52 -16.33
CA ASP A 380 -8.32 -7.77 -16.15
C ASP A 380 -8.62 -9.16 -15.57
N GLU A 381 -7.81 -10.18 -15.86
CA GLU A 381 -7.95 -11.53 -15.28
C GLU A 381 -7.42 -11.60 -13.85
N LEU A 382 -6.33 -10.89 -13.55
CA LEU A 382 -5.78 -10.79 -12.21
C LEU A 382 -6.76 -10.07 -11.26
N LEU A 383 -7.36 -8.96 -11.69
CA LEU A 383 -8.27 -8.14 -10.86
C LEU A 383 -9.72 -8.64 -10.79
N ARG A 384 -10.14 -9.62 -11.62
CA ARG A 384 -11.57 -9.97 -11.76
C ARG A 384 -12.21 -10.52 -10.49
N TRP A 385 -13.28 -9.90 -10.02
CA TRP A 385 -14.07 -10.44 -8.91
C TRP A 385 -15.57 -10.20 -9.13
N SER A 386 -16.39 -11.08 -8.59
CA SER A 386 -17.86 -11.06 -8.74
C SER A 386 -18.50 -10.29 -7.58
N TYR A 387 -18.21 -9.00 -7.49
CA TYR A 387 -18.78 -8.12 -6.47
C TYR A 387 -20.32 -8.12 -6.51
N SER A 388 -20.97 -8.19 -5.35
CA SER A 388 -22.44 -8.22 -5.24
C SER A 388 -23.06 -6.83 -5.15
N LEU A 389 -22.25 -5.82 -4.81
CA LEU A 389 -22.63 -4.42 -4.64
C LEU A 389 -22.20 -3.59 -5.87
N PRO A 390 -22.77 -2.38 -6.07
CA PRO A 390 -22.31 -1.45 -7.09
C PRO A 390 -20.89 -0.92 -6.81
N SER A 391 -20.35 -0.13 -7.74
CA SER A 391 -19.05 0.54 -7.58
C SER A 391 -19.14 1.61 -6.49
N ILE A 392 -18.62 1.31 -5.30
CA ILE A 392 -18.56 2.21 -4.14
C ILE A 392 -17.14 2.75 -4.03
N VAL A 393 -16.98 4.07 -4.08
CA VAL A 393 -15.73 4.76 -3.74
C VAL A 393 -15.77 5.11 -2.26
N TRP A 394 -14.91 4.52 -1.45
CA TRP A 394 -14.84 4.80 -0.01
C TRP A 394 -13.74 5.83 0.25
N ALA A 395 -14.15 7.07 0.49
CA ALA A 395 -13.27 8.17 0.88
C ALA A 395 -13.38 8.43 2.39
N GLY A 396 -12.22 8.62 3.02
CA GLY A 396 -12.09 8.90 4.46
C GLY A 396 -11.39 10.22 4.77
N GLY A 397 -10.82 10.89 3.77
CA GLY A 397 -10.33 12.26 3.92
C GLY A 397 -11.45 13.31 3.91
N ALA A 398 -11.06 14.57 3.73
CA ALA A 398 -12.00 15.63 3.37
C ALA A 398 -12.53 15.38 1.94
N VAL A 399 -13.76 15.81 1.63
CA VAL A 399 -14.35 15.67 0.30
C VAL A 399 -15.16 16.91 -0.07
N THR A 400 -14.93 17.41 -1.29
CA THR A 400 -15.66 18.54 -1.89
C THR A 400 -16.55 18.08 -3.06
N ASP A 401 -17.42 18.97 -3.55
CA ASP A 401 -18.22 18.73 -4.77
C ASP A 401 -17.36 18.44 -6.02
N ALA A 402 -16.09 18.86 -6.05
CA ALA A 402 -15.18 18.58 -7.16
C ALA A 402 -14.68 17.12 -7.14
N ASP A 403 -14.36 16.60 -5.95
CA ASP A 403 -13.80 15.26 -5.78
C ASP A 403 -14.85 14.19 -6.08
N LEU A 404 -16.11 14.45 -5.73
CA LEU A 404 -17.25 13.63 -6.16
C LEU A 404 -17.36 13.52 -7.70
N ALA A 405 -16.93 14.54 -8.45
CA ALA A 405 -16.87 14.48 -9.91
C ALA A 405 -15.69 13.64 -10.42
N VAL A 406 -14.54 13.68 -9.74
CA VAL A 406 -13.38 12.79 -10.00
C VAL A 406 -13.75 11.32 -9.73
N PHE A 407 -14.44 11.05 -8.62
CA PHE A 407 -14.90 9.70 -8.25
C PHE A 407 -15.89 9.15 -9.29
N ALA A 408 -16.89 9.97 -9.67
CA ALA A 408 -17.85 9.61 -10.71
C ALA A 408 -17.20 9.44 -12.10
N ALA A 409 -16.24 10.29 -12.46
CA ALA A 409 -15.46 10.16 -13.69
C ALA A 409 -14.70 8.82 -13.71
N SER A 410 -14.15 8.41 -12.56
CA SER A 410 -13.39 7.17 -12.35
C SER A 410 -14.27 5.90 -12.33
N GLY A 411 -15.59 6.01 -12.50
CA GLY A 411 -16.51 4.87 -12.50
C GLY A 411 -17.09 4.54 -11.12
N GLY A 412 -16.92 5.41 -10.12
CA GLY A 412 -17.69 5.39 -8.89
C GLY A 412 -19.18 5.63 -9.17
N THR A 413 -20.05 4.82 -8.58
CA THR A 413 -21.51 4.95 -8.70
C THR A 413 -22.17 5.41 -7.40
N VAL A 414 -21.54 5.13 -6.26
CA VAL A 414 -21.87 5.65 -4.94
C VAL A 414 -20.56 6.06 -4.26
N THR A 415 -20.57 7.13 -3.47
CA THR A 415 -19.42 7.46 -2.60
C THR A 415 -19.77 7.20 -1.14
N LEU A 416 -19.03 6.33 -0.46
CA LEU A 416 -19.08 6.14 0.99
C LEU A 416 -18.17 7.19 1.65
N LEU A 417 -18.75 8.00 2.53
CA LEU A 417 -18.15 9.15 3.19
C LEU A 417 -18.39 9.07 4.70
N ASP A 418 -17.49 9.66 5.49
CA ASP A 418 -17.80 9.98 6.88
C ASP A 418 -18.80 11.16 6.97
N SER A 419 -19.81 11.05 7.83
CA SER A 419 -20.76 12.12 8.17
C SER A 419 -20.11 13.45 8.61
N ALA A 420 -18.88 13.42 9.14
CA ALA A 420 -18.07 14.60 9.46
C ALA A 420 -17.81 15.50 8.24
N ASN A 421 -17.86 14.95 7.02
CA ASN A 421 -17.79 15.72 5.77
C ASN A 421 -19.08 16.51 5.46
N THR A 422 -20.10 16.52 6.31
CA THR A 422 -21.39 17.21 6.05
C THR A 422 -21.58 18.48 6.87
N THR A 423 -22.63 19.26 6.58
CA THR A 423 -23.03 20.43 7.38
C THR A 423 -23.81 20.09 8.65
N ASP A 424 -24.36 18.87 8.77
CA ASP A 424 -25.26 18.45 9.84
C ASP A 424 -24.53 17.63 10.93
N THR A 425 -23.31 18.05 11.27
CA THR A 425 -22.45 17.36 12.25
C THR A 425 -23.11 17.22 13.63
N GLY A 426 -22.92 16.06 14.26
CA GLY A 426 -23.51 15.75 15.58
C GLY A 426 -25.02 15.44 15.56
N GLN A 427 -25.62 15.13 14.41
CA GLN A 427 -26.99 14.61 14.33
C GLN A 427 -26.99 13.27 13.59
N SER A 428 -27.93 12.37 13.90
CA SER A 428 -28.00 11.05 13.24
C SER A 428 -28.54 11.18 11.82
N VAL A 429 -27.65 11.40 10.86
CA VAL A 429 -28.00 11.49 9.44
C VAL A 429 -28.38 10.10 8.90
N ARG A 430 -29.34 10.04 7.98
CA ARG A 430 -29.59 8.80 7.22
C ARG A 430 -28.37 8.47 6.38
N ALA A 431 -28.03 7.18 6.25
CA ALA A 431 -26.92 6.76 5.42
C ALA A 431 -27.16 7.03 3.93
N SER A 432 -28.30 6.61 3.36
CA SER A 432 -28.61 6.84 1.94
C SER A 432 -28.88 8.32 1.67
N THR A 433 -28.00 8.96 0.91
CA THR A 433 -28.03 10.40 0.64
C THR A 433 -27.71 10.76 -0.81
N ALA A 434 -27.94 12.01 -1.18
CA ALA A 434 -27.48 12.61 -2.41
C ALA A 434 -26.90 14.00 -2.16
N VAL A 435 -25.65 14.20 -2.58
CA VAL A 435 -24.99 15.51 -2.63
C VAL A 435 -25.07 16.01 -4.07
N GLY A 436 -25.89 17.04 -4.29
CA GLY A 436 -26.17 17.58 -5.63
C GLY A 436 -26.84 16.54 -6.55
N THR A 437 -26.03 15.86 -7.36
CA THR A 437 -26.45 14.73 -8.23
C THR A 437 -25.69 13.43 -7.98
N ALA A 438 -24.70 13.43 -7.08
CA ALA A 438 -23.96 12.23 -6.71
C ALA A 438 -24.74 11.44 -5.65
N GLN A 439 -24.84 10.11 -5.80
CA GLN A 439 -25.35 9.25 -4.73
C GLN A 439 -24.25 9.04 -3.70
N THR A 440 -24.57 9.28 -2.44
CA THR A 440 -23.65 9.18 -1.31
C THR A 440 -24.20 8.24 -0.24
N LEU A 441 -23.29 7.66 0.54
CA LEU A 441 -23.60 6.80 1.68
C LEU A 441 -22.81 7.36 2.88
N LEU A 442 -23.51 7.83 3.91
CA LEU A 442 -22.86 8.40 5.10
C LEU A 442 -22.66 7.33 6.18
N ALA A 443 -21.41 7.14 6.58
CA ALA A 443 -21.04 6.48 7.82
C ALA A 443 -21.18 7.46 9.00
N ASP A 444 -21.77 7.01 10.11
CA ASP A 444 -21.83 7.79 11.35
C ASP A 444 -20.44 7.88 11.99
N HIS A 445 -19.95 9.11 12.19
CA HIS A 445 -18.59 9.40 12.63
C HIS A 445 -18.29 8.75 13.99
N GLY A 446 -19.11 9.05 14.99
CA GLY A 446 -18.89 8.59 16.36
C GLY A 446 -19.02 7.07 16.51
N LEU A 447 -19.89 6.41 15.73
CA LEU A 447 -19.90 4.95 15.66
C LEU A 447 -18.63 4.41 14.99
N ALA A 448 -18.10 5.04 13.94
CA ALA A 448 -16.87 4.63 13.25
C ALA A 448 -15.58 4.91 14.07
N GLU A 449 -15.62 5.88 14.98
CA GLU A 449 -14.60 6.09 16.01
C GLU A 449 -14.69 5.01 17.10
N SER A 450 -15.83 4.89 17.78
CA SER A 450 -15.97 3.94 18.90
C SER A 450 -15.83 2.47 18.49
N LEU A 451 -16.13 2.11 17.23
CA LEU A 451 -15.79 0.80 16.66
C LEU A 451 -14.30 0.64 16.31
N GLY A 452 -13.61 1.74 15.99
CA GLY A 452 -12.16 1.78 15.87
C GLY A 452 -11.50 1.49 17.21
N ASP A 453 -11.90 2.22 18.25
CA ASP A 453 -11.39 2.08 19.61
C ASP A 453 -11.65 0.65 20.16
N ALA A 454 -12.87 0.13 19.97
CA ALA A 454 -13.21 -1.22 20.39
C ALA A 454 -12.38 -2.30 19.67
N ALA A 455 -12.16 -2.17 18.36
CA ALA A 455 -11.38 -3.15 17.60
C ALA A 455 -9.87 -3.05 17.87
N ALA A 456 -9.36 -1.87 18.24
CA ALA A 456 -7.97 -1.61 18.60
C ALA A 456 -7.66 -1.88 20.09
N ALA A 457 -8.67 -2.06 20.95
CA ALA A 457 -8.53 -2.20 22.38
C ALA A 457 -7.59 -3.37 22.78
N THR A 458 -6.54 -3.04 23.55
CA THR A 458 -5.53 -4.01 24.02
C THR A 458 -5.76 -4.49 25.47
N THR A 459 -6.82 -4.03 26.12
CA THR A 459 -7.22 -4.43 27.48
C THR A 459 -8.75 -4.57 27.59
N ASP A 460 -9.19 -5.47 28.47
CA ASP A 460 -10.61 -5.71 28.75
C ASP A 460 -11.37 -4.43 29.16
N ALA A 461 -10.71 -3.52 29.90
CA ALA A 461 -11.30 -2.27 30.37
C ALA A 461 -11.55 -1.28 29.22
N ALA A 462 -10.56 -1.08 28.34
CA ALA A 462 -10.71 -0.25 27.15
C ALA A 462 -11.76 -0.82 26.19
N PHE A 463 -11.81 -2.15 26.05
CA PHE A 463 -12.80 -2.84 25.23
C PHE A 463 -14.23 -2.64 25.75
N GLU A 464 -14.51 -2.92 27.02
CA GLU A 464 -15.83 -2.72 27.61
C GLU A 464 -16.25 -1.24 27.61
N SER A 465 -15.31 -0.30 27.82
CA SER A 465 -15.58 1.15 27.71
C SER A 465 -15.99 1.54 26.28
N ALA A 466 -15.24 1.10 25.26
CA ALA A 466 -15.54 1.41 23.87
C ALA A 466 -16.85 0.76 23.39
N ILE A 467 -17.12 -0.49 23.77
CA ILE A 467 -18.39 -1.17 23.47
C ILE A 467 -19.58 -0.52 24.19
N ALA A 468 -19.39 0.00 25.41
CA ALA A 468 -20.42 0.77 26.11
C ALA A 468 -20.76 2.07 25.36
N ASP A 469 -19.75 2.76 24.83
CA ASP A 469 -19.98 3.98 24.06
C ASP A 469 -20.60 3.67 22.67
N VAL A 470 -20.23 2.57 21.99
CA VAL A 470 -20.95 2.07 20.79
C VAL A 470 -22.42 1.79 21.10
N ASN A 471 -22.73 1.12 22.21
CA ASN A 471 -24.09 0.82 22.64
C ASN A 471 -24.88 2.11 22.97
N ALA A 472 -24.25 3.05 23.67
CA ALA A 472 -24.83 4.35 24.01
C ALA A 472 -25.09 5.22 22.78
N ARG A 473 -24.22 5.17 21.77
CA ARG A 473 -24.40 5.85 20.47
C ARG A 473 -25.54 5.23 19.68
N ALA A 474 -25.58 3.91 19.54
CA ALA A 474 -26.70 3.21 18.90
C ALA A 474 -28.04 3.49 19.60
N ALA A 475 -28.06 3.58 20.92
CA ALA A 475 -29.24 3.98 21.68
C ALA A 475 -29.61 5.46 21.45
N ALA A 476 -28.63 6.37 21.42
CA ALA A 476 -28.89 7.79 21.13
C ALA A 476 -29.55 7.97 19.75
N ILE A 477 -28.96 7.36 18.70
CA ILE A 477 -29.50 7.33 17.33
C ILE A 477 -30.94 6.81 17.30
N GLY A 478 -31.19 5.66 17.92
CA GLY A 478 -32.53 5.06 17.99
C GLY A 478 -33.57 5.95 18.68
N THR A 479 -33.13 6.85 19.58
CA THR A 479 -34.02 7.78 20.29
C THR A 479 -34.30 9.12 19.60
N GLU A 480 -33.56 9.52 18.55
CA GLU A 480 -33.82 10.78 17.83
C GLU A 480 -35.14 10.75 17.04
N GLY A 481 -35.68 9.55 16.78
CA GLY A 481 -37.12 9.28 16.70
C GLY A 481 -37.92 9.98 15.59
N SER A 482 -37.26 10.66 14.65
CA SER A 482 -37.89 11.54 13.66
C SER A 482 -37.25 11.49 12.26
N SER A 483 -35.98 11.08 12.14
CA SER A 483 -35.30 10.84 10.86
C SER A 483 -35.59 9.44 10.30
N GLY A 484 -35.51 8.38 11.12
CA GLY A 484 -36.07 7.05 10.85
C GLY A 484 -35.64 6.40 9.53
N GLY A 485 -34.33 6.39 9.24
CA GLY A 485 -33.72 5.60 8.17
C GLY A 485 -32.54 4.80 8.71
N THR A 486 -31.92 3.97 7.87
CA THR A 486 -30.73 3.20 8.28
C THR A 486 -29.50 4.10 8.43
N VAL A 487 -28.66 3.80 9.42
CA VAL A 487 -27.31 4.37 9.61
C VAL A 487 -26.27 3.35 9.17
N VAL A 488 -25.16 3.80 8.59
CA VAL A 488 -23.99 2.94 8.31
C VAL A 488 -22.95 3.16 9.40
N ALA A 489 -22.39 2.07 9.90
CA ALA A 489 -21.22 2.09 10.78
C ALA A 489 -20.10 1.27 10.12
N VAL A 490 -18.87 1.76 10.20
CA VAL A 490 -17.72 1.16 9.51
C VAL A 490 -16.66 0.73 10.51
N LEU A 491 -16.09 -0.45 10.30
CA LEU A 491 -14.91 -0.91 11.02
C LEU A 491 -13.64 -0.22 10.47
N PRO A 492 -12.59 -0.03 11.29
CA PRO A 492 -11.41 0.75 10.92
C PRO A 492 -10.68 0.17 9.70
N ARG A 493 -10.30 1.05 8.77
CA ARG A 493 -9.35 0.74 7.67
C ARG A 493 -7.92 0.79 8.18
N GLY A 494 -7.13 -0.22 7.80
CA GLY A 494 -5.67 -0.33 7.94
C GLY A 494 -5.01 0.19 9.22
N VAL A 495 -4.55 -0.72 10.09
CA VAL A 495 -3.58 -0.41 11.16
C VAL A 495 -2.47 -1.45 11.21
N ASP A 496 -1.24 -1.02 11.49
CA ASP A 496 -0.04 -1.88 11.54
C ASP A 496 0.12 -2.62 12.88
N THR A 497 -0.95 -2.70 13.65
CA THR A 497 -1.14 -3.67 14.74
C THR A 497 -2.38 -4.49 14.41
N THR A 498 -2.30 -5.82 14.56
CA THR A 498 -3.47 -6.70 14.37
C THR A 498 -4.56 -6.28 15.35
N LEU A 499 -5.67 -5.71 14.85
CA LEU A 499 -6.84 -5.26 15.61
C LEU A 499 -7.28 -6.36 16.60
N PRO A 500 -6.82 -6.36 17.85
CA PRO A 500 -6.68 -7.60 18.61
C PRO A 500 -8.03 -8.05 19.18
N ALA A 501 -8.96 -7.09 19.32
CA ALA A 501 -10.33 -7.30 19.72
C ALA A 501 -11.31 -7.21 18.54
N LEU A 502 -10.88 -7.25 17.27
CA LEU A 502 -11.79 -7.19 16.10
C LEU A 502 -12.87 -8.27 16.14
N ALA A 503 -12.47 -9.52 16.40
CA ALA A 503 -13.39 -10.64 16.51
C ALA A 503 -14.41 -10.41 17.65
N ASP A 504 -13.95 -9.88 18.78
CA ASP A 504 -14.81 -9.63 19.95
C ASP A 504 -15.68 -8.38 19.78
N THR A 505 -15.24 -7.38 19.01
CA THR A 505 -16.07 -6.24 18.59
C THR A 505 -17.23 -6.71 17.72
N VAL A 506 -16.97 -7.60 16.76
CA VAL A 506 -18.02 -8.23 15.95
C VAL A 506 -18.90 -9.15 16.81
N ASN A 507 -18.33 -9.87 17.79
CA ASN A 507 -19.10 -10.66 18.76
C ASN A 507 -20.07 -9.80 19.58
N ALA A 508 -19.58 -8.69 20.13
CA ALA A 508 -20.38 -7.74 20.91
C ALA A 508 -21.49 -7.11 20.05
N LEU A 509 -21.20 -6.71 18.81
CA LEU A 509 -22.18 -6.15 17.86
C LEU A 509 -23.38 -7.07 17.58
N ARG A 510 -23.24 -8.40 17.65
CA ARG A 510 -24.37 -9.33 17.54
C ARG A 510 -25.27 -9.35 18.78
N SER A 511 -24.76 -8.90 19.93
CA SER A 511 -25.44 -8.94 21.23
C SER A 511 -26.06 -7.59 21.63
N LEU A 512 -25.65 -6.48 21.00
CA LEU A 512 -26.03 -5.14 21.43
C LEU A 512 -27.57 -4.93 21.42
N PRO A 513 -28.16 -4.47 22.54
CA PRO A 513 -29.60 -4.37 22.70
C PRO A 513 -30.23 -3.18 21.95
N ALA A 514 -29.41 -2.21 21.53
CA ALA A 514 -29.83 -0.98 20.88
C ALA A 514 -29.87 -1.05 19.35
N THR A 515 -29.34 -2.12 18.74
CA THR A 515 -29.17 -2.24 17.28
C THR A 515 -30.10 -3.27 16.64
N THR A 516 -30.52 -3.02 15.40
CA THR A 516 -31.06 -4.02 14.47
C THR A 516 -30.23 -3.98 13.20
N GLN A 517 -29.61 -5.10 12.83
CA GLN A 517 -28.76 -5.14 11.64
C GLN A 517 -29.61 -5.17 10.35
N THR A 518 -29.06 -4.63 9.27
CA THR A 518 -29.60 -4.72 7.90
C THR A 518 -28.45 -4.78 6.88
N SER A 519 -28.75 -5.09 5.62
CA SER A 519 -27.73 -5.17 4.57
C SER A 519 -27.41 -3.80 3.94
N LEU A 520 -26.21 -3.68 3.36
CA LEU A 520 -25.79 -2.46 2.67
C LEU A 520 -26.58 -2.29 1.36
N ALA A 521 -26.89 -3.38 0.64
CA ALA A 521 -27.75 -3.30 -0.53
C ALA A 521 -29.19 -2.84 -0.20
N ALA A 522 -29.73 -3.24 0.95
CA ALA A 522 -31.01 -2.73 1.44
C ALA A 522 -30.94 -1.23 1.76
N THR A 523 -29.85 -0.79 2.38
CA THR A 523 -29.57 0.62 2.72
C THR A 523 -29.44 1.48 1.45
N LEU A 524 -28.68 1.02 0.46
CA LEU A 524 -28.49 1.68 -0.84
C LEU A 524 -29.80 1.78 -1.66
N ALA A 525 -30.80 0.97 -1.34
CA ALA A 525 -32.13 1.02 -1.93
C ALA A 525 -33.12 1.94 -1.18
N GLU A 526 -32.74 2.51 -0.02
CA GLU A 526 -33.53 3.55 0.65
C GLU A 526 -33.52 4.83 -0.20
N PRO A 527 -34.68 5.53 -0.37
CA PRO A 527 -34.73 6.79 -1.10
C PRO A 527 -33.78 7.84 -0.49
N PRO A 528 -32.80 8.36 -1.24
CA PRO A 528 -31.73 9.19 -0.67
C PRO A 528 -32.27 10.51 -0.12
N ALA A 529 -31.80 10.88 1.07
CA ALA A 529 -32.02 12.22 1.62
C ALA A 529 -31.07 13.23 0.97
N ALA A 530 -31.49 14.49 0.82
CA ALA A 530 -30.58 15.54 0.36
C ALA A 530 -29.56 15.85 1.47
N ALA A 531 -28.28 15.91 1.12
CA ALA A 531 -27.18 16.27 2.00
C ALA A 531 -26.32 17.38 1.37
N THR A 532 -25.58 18.11 2.19
CA THR A 532 -24.60 19.12 1.77
C THR A 532 -23.27 18.89 2.47
N LEU A 533 -22.18 19.00 1.70
CA LEU A 533 -20.83 18.88 2.24
C LEU A 533 -20.49 20.09 3.12
N GLY A 534 -19.79 19.82 4.22
CA GLY A 534 -19.29 20.81 5.17
C GLY A 534 -18.00 21.47 4.68
N ALA A 535 -17.48 22.38 5.49
CA ALA A 535 -16.19 23.03 5.24
C ALA A 535 -15.02 22.24 5.87
N MET A 536 -15.01 20.91 5.69
CA MET A 536 -13.86 20.08 6.07
C MET A 536 -12.69 20.44 5.14
N ALA A 537 -11.52 20.73 5.72
CA ALA A 537 -10.36 21.16 4.96
C ALA A 537 -9.48 19.96 4.60
N PRO A 538 -9.01 19.84 3.34
CA PRO A 538 -7.92 18.96 2.98
C PRO A 538 -6.68 19.24 3.85
N ASP A 539 -5.93 18.21 4.22
CA ASP A 539 -4.59 18.43 4.77
C ASP A 539 -3.64 18.85 3.63
N SER A 540 -3.19 20.11 3.69
CA SER A 540 -2.26 20.67 2.71
C SER A 540 -0.87 20.07 2.74
N GLU A 541 -0.42 19.46 3.84
CA GLU A 541 0.87 18.78 3.92
C GLU A 541 0.78 17.44 3.19
N ARG A 542 -0.19 16.59 3.54
CA ARG A 542 -0.52 15.35 2.83
C ARG A 542 -0.79 15.54 1.34
N VAL A 543 -1.53 16.58 0.94
CA VAL A 543 -1.76 16.89 -0.49
C VAL A 543 -0.47 17.29 -1.21
N SER A 544 0.42 18.04 -0.56
CA SER A 544 1.73 18.43 -1.11
C SER A 544 2.64 17.23 -1.30
N ASP A 545 2.72 16.33 -0.33
CA ASP A 545 3.56 15.13 -0.41
C ASP A 545 3.06 14.15 -1.48
N VAL A 546 1.74 14.00 -1.65
CA VAL A 546 1.18 13.21 -2.76
C VAL A 546 1.48 13.85 -4.12
N GLN A 547 1.53 15.18 -4.23
CA GLN A 547 1.97 15.84 -5.46
C GLN A 547 3.46 15.57 -5.75
N VAL A 548 4.34 15.54 -4.73
CA VAL A 548 5.75 15.16 -4.92
C VAL A 548 5.87 13.71 -5.40
N LEU A 549 5.14 12.77 -4.80
CA LEU A 549 5.13 11.37 -5.22
C LEU A 549 4.59 11.17 -6.66
N LEU A 550 3.67 12.03 -7.12
CA LEU A 550 3.16 12.03 -8.51
C LEU A 550 4.15 12.62 -9.52
N ASP A 551 4.96 13.60 -9.14
CA ASP A 551 6.07 14.11 -9.97
C ASP A 551 7.24 13.12 -10.01
N GLU A 552 7.57 12.47 -8.90
CA GLU A 552 8.52 11.36 -8.84
C GLU A 552 8.12 10.19 -9.74
N GLU A 553 6.83 9.81 -9.78
CA GLU A 553 6.35 8.79 -10.70
C GLU A 553 6.55 9.21 -12.17
N GLN A 554 6.42 10.50 -12.51
CA GLN A 554 6.68 10.99 -13.86
C GLN A 554 8.18 10.87 -14.23
N ASP A 555 9.10 11.15 -13.32
CA ASP A 555 10.53 10.95 -13.54
C ASP A 555 10.89 9.46 -13.68
N VAL A 556 10.28 8.56 -12.90
CA VAL A 556 10.39 7.10 -13.10
C VAL A 556 9.83 6.67 -14.46
N ASN A 557 8.68 7.18 -14.87
CA ASN A 557 8.08 6.90 -16.19
C ASN A 557 8.96 7.40 -17.35
N ALA A 558 9.69 8.50 -17.16
CA ALA A 558 10.66 8.98 -18.16
C ALA A 558 11.90 8.08 -18.18
N PHE A 559 12.48 7.79 -17.01
CA PHE A 559 13.66 6.94 -16.82
C PHE A 559 13.45 5.52 -17.36
N SER A 560 12.27 4.93 -17.16
CA SER A 560 11.95 3.56 -17.59
C SER A 560 12.08 3.32 -19.10
N SER A 561 12.11 4.39 -19.92
CA SER A 561 12.41 4.31 -21.36
C SER A 561 13.82 3.79 -21.69
N VAL A 562 14.67 3.57 -20.69
CA VAL A 562 15.96 2.87 -20.81
C VAL A 562 15.82 1.34 -20.84
N LEU A 563 14.65 0.78 -20.51
CA LEU A 563 14.29 -0.63 -20.69
C LEU A 563 13.60 -0.84 -22.05
N ASP A 564 13.70 -2.06 -22.59
CA ASP A 564 12.93 -2.48 -23.78
C ASP A 564 11.44 -2.78 -23.44
N GLU A 565 11.15 -3.13 -22.18
CA GLU A 565 9.79 -3.30 -21.60
C GLU A 565 9.63 -2.37 -20.37
N PRO A 566 9.31 -1.07 -20.57
CA PRO A 566 9.21 -0.07 -19.49
C PRO A 566 8.20 -0.42 -18.38
N GLU A 567 7.15 -1.17 -18.72
CA GLU A 567 6.10 -1.64 -17.80
C GLU A 567 6.60 -2.55 -16.67
N LEU A 568 7.80 -3.14 -16.82
CA LEU A 568 8.46 -3.91 -15.76
C LEU A 568 8.88 -3.03 -14.58
N LEU A 569 9.10 -1.73 -14.81
CA LEU A 569 9.40 -0.75 -13.77
C LEU A 569 8.15 0.08 -13.41
N THR A 570 7.47 0.64 -14.41
CA THR A 570 6.33 1.56 -14.16
C THR A 570 5.08 0.86 -13.64
N GLY A 571 4.94 -0.45 -13.89
CA GLY A 571 3.92 -1.29 -13.24
C GLY A 571 4.17 -1.45 -11.75
N ARG A 572 5.43 -1.65 -11.37
CA ARG A 572 5.85 -1.84 -9.97
C ARG A 572 5.68 -0.56 -9.17
N GLU A 573 6.24 0.55 -9.64
CA GLU A 573 6.19 1.80 -8.88
C GLU A 573 4.77 2.35 -8.79
N ARG A 574 3.92 2.21 -9.83
CA ARG A 574 2.49 2.52 -9.72
C ARG A 574 1.77 1.70 -8.64
N ALA A 575 2.04 0.40 -8.58
CA ALA A 575 1.44 -0.46 -7.56
C ALA A 575 1.92 -0.08 -6.15
N THR A 576 3.21 0.26 -5.99
CA THR A 576 3.80 0.71 -4.72
C THR A 576 3.27 2.08 -4.28
N LEU A 577 3.13 3.03 -5.21
CA LEU A 577 2.51 4.33 -4.98
C LEU A 577 1.10 4.15 -4.42
N LEU A 578 0.27 3.31 -5.05
CA LEU A 578 -1.08 3.00 -4.59
C LEU A 578 -1.10 2.50 -3.12
N SER A 579 -0.19 1.60 -2.72
CA SER A 579 -0.05 1.20 -1.31
C SER A 579 0.43 2.33 -0.36
N SER A 580 1.28 3.26 -0.81
CA SER A 580 1.69 4.43 0.00
C SER A 580 0.56 5.45 0.23
N LEU A 581 -0.48 5.41 -0.62
CA LEU A 581 -1.68 6.25 -0.50
C LEU A 581 -2.78 5.60 0.36
N ALA A 582 -2.55 4.41 0.93
CA ALA A 582 -3.54 3.62 1.66
C ALA A 582 -4.25 4.42 2.77
N ALA A 583 -5.56 4.23 2.92
CA ALA A 583 -6.37 5.02 3.83
C ALA A 583 -6.12 4.74 5.33
N GLY A 584 -5.47 3.62 5.68
CA GLY A 584 -5.04 3.36 7.06
C GLY A 584 -4.10 4.43 7.63
N TRP A 585 -3.29 5.06 6.77
CA TRP A 585 -2.41 6.17 7.14
C TRP A 585 -3.14 7.39 7.71
N LEU A 586 -4.46 7.52 7.51
CA LEU A 586 -5.29 8.59 8.09
C LEU A 586 -5.43 8.50 9.61
N ARG A 587 -5.02 7.39 10.25
CA ARG A 587 -4.97 7.25 11.72
C ARG A 587 -3.54 7.12 12.28
N THR A 588 -2.52 7.18 11.43
CA THR A 588 -1.09 7.03 11.78
C THR A 588 -0.22 8.07 11.06
N GLU A 589 -0.67 9.33 11.03
CA GLU A 589 -0.04 10.44 10.31
C GLU A 589 1.48 10.57 10.56
N GLY A 590 1.92 10.39 11.81
CA GLY A 590 3.34 10.46 12.19
C GLY A 590 4.21 9.35 11.61
N ASP A 591 3.64 8.18 11.32
CA ASP A 591 4.34 7.08 10.65
C ASP A 591 4.30 7.23 9.13
N TRP A 592 3.23 7.83 8.58
CA TRP A 592 3.08 8.05 7.14
C TRP A 592 4.19 8.91 6.54
N GLY A 593 4.63 9.99 7.21
CA GLY A 593 5.78 10.79 6.75
C GLY A 593 7.08 10.00 6.65
N SER A 594 7.25 8.96 7.47
CA SER A 594 8.37 8.02 7.38
C SER A 594 8.22 7.07 6.17
N ALA A 595 6.99 6.64 5.87
CA ALA A 595 6.69 5.84 4.68
C ALA A 595 6.87 6.63 3.37
N VAL A 596 6.47 7.91 3.33
CA VAL A 596 6.75 8.84 2.23
C VAL A 596 8.26 8.97 2.03
N THR A 597 9.01 9.31 3.08
CA THR A 597 10.49 9.41 3.02
C THR A 597 11.13 8.12 2.47
N ALA A 598 10.67 6.95 2.92
CA ALA A 598 11.16 5.65 2.44
C ALA A 598 10.76 5.31 0.99
N GLN A 599 9.72 5.95 0.44
CA GLN A 599 9.41 5.90 -1.00
C GLN A 599 10.32 6.84 -1.79
N GLN A 600 10.60 8.04 -1.30
CA GLN A 600 11.53 8.98 -1.97
C GLN A 600 12.95 8.39 -2.07
N GLU A 601 13.48 7.81 -0.99
CA GLU A 601 14.78 7.11 -1.01
C GLU A 601 14.81 5.91 -1.99
N ARG A 602 13.65 5.26 -2.21
CA ARG A 602 13.47 4.19 -3.20
C ARG A 602 13.47 4.74 -4.62
N THR A 603 12.74 5.83 -4.88
CA THR A 603 12.75 6.56 -6.16
C THR A 603 14.17 6.99 -6.54
N ASP A 604 14.88 7.68 -5.64
CA ASP A 604 16.27 8.12 -5.83
C ASP A 604 17.20 6.95 -6.16
N THR A 605 17.04 5.82 -5.47
CA THR A 605 17.81 4.59 -5.71
C THR A 605 17.54 4.01 -7.11
N VAL A 606 16.29 4.03 -7.57
CA VAL A 606 15.89 3.61 -8.92
C VAL A 606 16.49 4.54 -9.98
N LEU A 607 16.35 5.86 -9.83
CA LEU A 607 16.86 6.84 -10.79
C LEU A 607 18.40 6.86 -10.86
N ALA A 608 19.08 6.56 -9.75
CA ALA A 608 20.55 6.44 -9.68
C ALA A 608 21.10 5.06 -10.14
N SER A 609 20.24 4.09 -10.45
CA SER A 609 20.65 2.71 -10.77
C SER A 609 21.52 2.59 -12.03
N VAL A 610 21.32 3.46 -13.04
CA VAL A 610 22.07 3.49 -14.30
C VAL A 610 23.01 4.70 -14.35
N ARG A 611 24.33 4.49 -14.25
CA ARG A 611 25.32 5.59 -14.15
C ARG A 611 26.72 5.26 -14.66
N VAL A 612 27.48 6.29 -15.01
CA VAL A 612 28.91 6.19 -15.37
C VAL A 612 29.76 6.11 -14.10
N THR A 613 30.52 5.03 -13.88
CA THR A 613 31.24 4.78 -12.61
C THR A 613 32.71 5.17 -12.61
N ASP A 614 33.36 5.28 -13.78
CA ASP A 614 34.82 5.47 -13.85
C ASP A 614 35.22 6.59 -14.84
N SER A 615 35.77 7.67 -14.29
CA SER A 615 36.19 8.90 -15.02
C SER A 615 37.63 9.32 -14.71
N SER A 616 38.54 8.35 -14.54
CA SER A 616 39.96 8.62 -14.30
C SER A 616 40.59 9.47 -15.43
N ARG A 617 41.57 10.32 -15.10
CA ARG A 617 42.12 11.31 -16.05
C ARG A 617 42.92 10.63 -17.18
N ILE A 618 42.39 10.64 -18.39
CA ILE A 618 42.96 9.91 -19.54
C ILE A 618 44.09 10.72 -20.19
N ASN A 619 45.20 10.06 -20.53
CA ASN A 619 46.27 10.65 -21.35
C ASN A 619 46.13 10.15 -22.79
N MET A 620 45.90 11.06 -23.74
CA MET A 620 45.70 10.76 -25.15
C MET A 620 46.89 11.24 -25.97
N VAL A 621 47.53 10.33 -26.69
CA VAL A 621 48.57 10.63 -27.69
C VAL A 621 47.93 10.60 -29.07
N GLY A 622 48.32 11.53 -29.94
CA GLY A 622 47.60 11.90 -31.16
C GLY A 622 47.19 10.73 -32.07
N GLY A 623 45.93 10.79 -32.52
CA GLY A 623 45.32 9.80 -33.42
C GLY A 623 43.80 9.84 -33.34
N GLU A 624 43.19 8.76 -33.82
CA GLU A 624 41.82 8.36 -33.50
C GLU A 624 41.90 7.24 -32.45
N VAL A 625 41.14 7.37 -31.36
CA VAL A 625 41.21 6.51 -30.17
C VAL A 625 39.80 6.32 -29.61
N SER A 626 39.42 5.09 -29.26
CA SER A 626 38.21 4.85 -28.47
C SER A 626 38.51 5.03 -26.98
N LEU A 627 37.84 5.96 -26.32
CA LEU A 627 37.94 6.15 -24.88
C LEU A 627 36.97 5.20 -24.15
N PRO A 628 37.45 4.37 -23.21
CA PRO A 628 36.60 3.48 -22.42
C PRO A 628 35.96 4.24 -21.25
N PHE A 629 34.64 4.16 -21.13
CA PHE A 629 33.88 4.64 -19.98
C PHE A 629 33.03 3.49 -19.42
N ALA A 630 33.20 3.20 -18.13
CA ALA A 630 32.42 2.16 -17.46
C ALA A 630 31.03 2.70 -17.12
N VAL A 631 29.99 2.00 -17.56
CA VAL A 631 28.60 2.24 -17.18
C VAL A 631 28.12 1.04 -16.37
N ARG A 632 27.45 1.33 -15.26
CA ARG A 632 26.85 0.36 -14.35
C ARG A 632 25.33 0.40 -14.48
N ASN A 633 24.72 -0.78 -14.46
CA ASN A 633 23.29 -0.99 -14.33
C ASN A 633 23.05 -1.78 -13.05
N ASP A 634 22.33 -1.19 -12.09
CA ASP A 634 21.90 -1.85 -10.84
C ASP A 634 20.41 -2.20 -10.84
N LEU A 635 19.77 -2.27 -12.03
CA LEU A 635 18.44 -2.85 -12.18
C LEU A 635 18.52 -4.37 -12.43
N PRO A 636 17.50 -5.14 -12.01
CA PRO A 636 17.35 -6.56 -12.36
C PRO A 636 16.91 -6.78 -13.81
N TYR A 637 16.92 -5.73 -14.64
CA TYR A 637 16.50 -5.72 -16.04
C TYR A 637 17.65 -5.26 -16.94
N PRO A 638 17.79 -5.77 -18.18
CA PRO A 638 18.72 -5.20 -19.15
C PRO A 638 18.28 -3.78 -19.55
N VAL A 639 19.26 -2.91 -19.84
CA VAL A 639 19.02 -1.50 -20.22
C VAL A 639 19.79 -1.11 -21.47
N THR A 640 19.17 -0.34 -22.36
CA THR A 640 19.77 0.15 -23.61
C THR A 640 20.06 1.64 -23.51
N VAL A 641 21.33 1.99 -23.28
CA VAL A 641 21.78 3.39 -23.15
C VAL A 641 22.42 3.92 -24.42
N VAL A 642 22.26 5.22 -24.67
CA VAL A 642 22.96 6.00 -25.68
C VAL A 642 23.90 6.96 -24.97
N MET A 643 25.21 6.74 -25.07
CA MET A 643 26.21 7.65 -24.49
C MET A 643 26.53 8.77 -25.47
N GLU A 644 26.36 10.03 -25.03
CA GLU A 644 26.91 11.20 -25.68
C GLU A 644 28.11 11.75 -24.92
N ALA A 645 29.07 12.31 -25.67
CA ALA A 645 30.23 13.00 -25.12
C ALA A 645 30.43 14.37 -25.81
N SER A 646 30.58 15.41 -25.00
CA SER A 646 30.80 16.80 -25.43
C SER A 646 32.17 17.31 -24.98
N PRO A 647 33.09 17.69 -25.88
CA PRO A 647 34.37 18.28 -25.50
C PRO A 647 34.24 19.78 -25.16
N SER A 648 34.89 20.19 -24.06
CA SER A 648 34.95 21.60 -23.61
C SER A 648 35.61 22.57 -24.58
N ASN A 649 36.39 22.07 -25.56
CA ASN A 649 37.02 22.87 -26.60
C ASN A 649 37.40 22.01 -27.81
N GLY A 650 37.53 22.63 -28.99
CA GLY A 650 37.75 21.97 -30.28
C GLY A 650 39.14 21.34 -30.51
N ARG A 651 39.90 20.97 -29.46
CA ARG A 651 41.13 20.16 -29.59
C ARG A 651 40.84 18.69 -29.82
N LEU A 652 39.62 18.25 -29.54
CA LEU A 652 39.17 16.87 -29.62
C LEU A 652 37.80 16.87 -30.30
N SER A 653 37.63 15.98 -31.27
CA SER A 653 36.39 15.75 -32.03
C SER A 653 35.81 14.40 -31.63
N ILE A 654 34.48 14.28 -31.59
CA ILE A 654 33.80 13.03 -31.18
C ILE A 654 32.85 12.60 -32.30
N SER A 655 32.93 11.33 -32.68
CA SER A 655 32.24 10.78 -33.86
C SER A 655 30.85 10.25 -33.51
N GLY A 656 29.95 11.14 -33.08
CA GLY A 656 28.56 10.82 -32.74
C GLY A 656 28.38 10.22 -31.33
N SER A 657 27.23 9.60 -31.12
CA SER A 657 26.86 8.89 -29.89
C SER A 657 27.07 7.37 -30.02
N VAL A 658 27.12 6.66 -28.89
CA VAL A 658 27.32 5.21 -28.86
C VAL A 658 26.18 4.53 -28.10
N THR A 659 25.38 3.74 -28.79
CA THR A 659 24.34 2.88 -28.19
C THR A 659 24.99 1.59 -27.66
N GLN A 660 24.65 1.19 -26.44
CA GLN A 660 25.13 -0.04 -25.80
C GLN A 660 24.03 -0.63 -24.89
N GLU A 661 23.72 -1.91 -25.09
CA GLU A 661 22.94 -2.72 -24.15
C GLU A 661 23.81 -3.11 -22.94
N ILE A 662 23.25 -3.06 -21.74
CA ILE A 662 23.91 -3.43 -20.48
C ILE A 662 22.98 -4.39 -19.75
N ALA A 663 23.46 -5.62 -19.49
CA ALA A 663 22.66 -6.64 -18.80
C ALA A 663 22.28 -6.21 -17.37
N ALA A 664 21.26 -6.87 -16.81
CA ALA A 664 20.86 -6.75 -15.40
C ALA A 664 22.05 -6.91 -14.44
N ASP A 665 22.05 -6.14 -13.34
CA ASP A 665 23.02 -6.21 -12.23
C ASP A 665 24.51 -6.20 -12.66
N SER A 666 24.84 -5.47 -13.73
CA SER A 666 26.12 -5.61 -14.44
C SER A 666 26.82 -4.28 -14.75
N ARG A 667 27.98 -4.39 -15.42
CA ARG A 667 28.78 -3.25 -15.87
C ARG A 667 29.31 -3.51 -17.28
N ALA A 668 29.14 -2.52 -18.16
CA ALA A 668 29.67 -2.53 -19.52
C ALA A 668 30.68 -1.40 -19.71
N THR A 669 31.60 -1.56 -20.67
CA THR A 669 32.53 -0.51 -21.06
C THR A 669 32.10 0.05 -22.42
N VAL A 670 31.57 1.28 -22.42
CA VAL A 670 31.24 1.99 -23.65
C VAL A 670 32.52 2.58 -24.25
N LEU A 671 32.71 2.41 -25.56
CA LEU A 671 33.92 2.79 -26.28
C LEU A 671 33.67 3.99 -27.19
N VAL A 672 33.84 5.21 -26.67
CA VAL A 672 33.53 6.45 -27.41
C VAL A 672 34.67 6.81 -28.37
N PRO A 673 34.45 6.83 -29.70
CA PRO A 673 35.48 7.20 -30.67
C PRO A 673 35.77 8.71 -30.66
N VAL A 674 37.02 9.06 -30.36
CA VAL A 674 37.51 10.45 -30.37
C VAL A 674 38.70 10.64 -31.31
N GLN A 675 38.80 11.81 -31.92
CA GLN A 675 39.88 12.18 -32.84
C GLN A 675 40.56 13.47 -32.38
N SER A 676 41.90 13.48 -32.34
CA SER A 676 42.64 14.70 -32.04
C SER A 676 42.50 15.71 -33.18
N GLN A 677 42.11 16.94 -32.84
CA GLN A 677 42.40 18.10 -33.67
C GLN A 677 43.75 18.74 -33.23
N ILE A 678 44.19 19.77 -33.95
CA ILE A 678 45.58 20.25 -33.88
C ILE A 678 45.82 21.15 -32.66
N GLY A 679 46.24 20.57 -31.52
CA GLY A 679 46.89 21.35 -30.45
C GLY A 679 47.00 20.69 -29.07
N ASN A 680 48.20 20.71 -28.49
CA ASN A 680 48.52 20.23 -27.13
C ASN A 680 47.75 20.95 -26.01
N GLY A 681 47.11 20.21 -25.10
CA GLY A 681 46.50 20.77 -23.88
C GLY A 681 45.43 19.86 -23.27
N ASP A 682 44.91 20.27 -22.11
CA ASP A 682 43.81 19.57 -21.44
C ASP A 682 42.44 19.90 -22.07
N VAL A 683 41.56 18.91 -22.08
CA VAL A 683 40.17 18.98 -22.51
C VAL A 683 39.33 18.29 -21.44
N THR A 684 38.28 18.93 -20.93
CA THR A 684 37.23 18.23 -20.18
C THR A 684 36.19 17.69 -21.16
N LEU A 685 35.85 16.42 -21.05
CA LEU A 685 34.68 15.81 -21.69
C LEU A 685 33.53 15.81 -20.68
N ARG A 686 32.36 16.32 -21.09
CA ARG A 686 31.09 16.06 -20.41
C ARG A 686 30.47 14.83 -21.05
N LEU A 687 30.15 13.83 -20.25
CA LEU A 687 29.38 12.64 -20.65
C LEU A 687 27.94 12.78 -20.15
N GLN A 688 26.99 12.34 -20.97
CA GLN A 688 25.59 12.16 -20.59
C GLN A 688 25.13 10.80 -21.12
N LEU A 689 24.38 10.06 -20.32
CA LEU A 689 23.63 8.91 -20.80
C LEU A 689 22.22 9.38 -21.20
N PHE A 690 21.69 8.78 -22.26
CA PHE A 690 20.30 8.92 -22.68
C PHE A 690 19.69 7.52 -22.89
N SER A 691 18.37 7.43 -22.89
CA SER A 691 17.65 6.26 -23.38
C SER A 691 17.55 6.24 -24.91
N THR A 692 16.99 5.17 -25.48
CA THR A 692 16.73 5.07 -26.93
C THR A 692 15.69 6.08 -27.44
N SER A 693 14.80 6.55 -26.57
CA SER A 693 13.82 7.62 -26.86
C SER A 693 14.42 9.04 -26.76
N GLY A 694 15.63 9.17 -26.21
CA GLY A 694 16.31 10.45 -26.01
C GLY A 694 16.05 11.12 -24.66
N GLN A 695 15.43 10.43 -23.69
CA GLN A 695 15.36 10.92 -22.30
C GLN A 695 16.76 10.92 -21.68
N ALA A 696 17.12 11.95 -20.92
CA ALA A 696 18.39 12.00 -20.19
C ALA A 696 18.35 11.07 -18.96
N ILE A 697 19.41 10.28 -18.79
CA ILE A 697 19.55 9.27 -17.72
C ILE A 697 20.75 9.64 -16.83
N GLY A 698 20.48 9.88 -15.54
CA GLY A 698 21.50 10.18 -14.52
C GLY A 698 22.28 11.50 -14.71
N GLU A 699 23.18 11.77 -13.77
CA GLU A 699 23.99 12.99 -13.75
C GLU A 699 25.05 13.09 -14.86
N GLN A 700 25.43 14.33 -15.18
CA GLN A 700 26.52 14.64 -16.10
C GLN A 700 27.90 14.32 -15.50
N SER A 701 28.60 13.32 -16.05
CA SER A 701 29.96 12.97 -15.62
C SER A 701 31.01 13.78 -16.38
N PHE A 702 32.06 14.25 -15.68
CA PHE A 702 33.11 15.10 -16.27
C PHE A 702 34.49 14.43 -16.21
N VAL A 703 35.09 14.18 -17.38
CA VAL A 703 36.37 13.47 -17.52
C VAL A 703 37.46 14.41 -18.04
N GLY A 704 38.59 14.49 -17.33
CA GLY A 704 39.77 15.21 -17.84
C GLY A 704 40.58 14.36 -18.82
N VAL A 705 40.85 14.89 -20.02
CA VAL A 705 41.68 14.26 -21.06
C VAL A 705 42.86 15.17 -21.41
N ASN A 706 44.10 14.70 -21.20
CA ASN A 706 45.31 15.40 -21.63
C ASN A 706 45.64 15.03 -23.08
N VAL A 707 45.47 15.94 -24.03
CA VAL A 707 45.72 15.71 -25.46
C VAL A 707 47.14 16.14 -25.82
N ARG A 708 47.95 15.19 -26.31
CA ARG A 708 49.29 15.43 -26.86
C ARG A 708 49.28 15.19 -28.36
N ALA A 709 49.51 16.26 -29.12
CA ALA A 709 49.62 16.23 -30.56
C ALA A 709 50.89 15.48 -30.98
N ASP A 710 50.72 14.47 -31.84
CA ASP A 710 51.85 13.84 -32.52
C ASP A 710 52.44 14.81 -33.54
N TRP A 711 53.72 15.13 -33.36
CA TRP A 711 54.51 16.01 -34.24
C TRP A 711 55.49 15.22 -35.12
N GLU A 712 55.65 13.91 -34.89
CA GLU A 712 56.69 13.10 -35.51
C GLU A 712 56.43 12.95 -37.01
N GLY A 713 55.18 12.71 -37.42
CA GLY A 713 54.77 12.64 -38.82
C GLY A 713 55.00 13.95 -39.60
N ILE A 714 54.58 15.10 -39.05
CA ILE A 714 54.76 16.41 -39.72
C ILE A 714 56.24 16.80 -39.73
N GLY A 715 56.97 16.56 -38.64
CA GLY A 715 58.41 16.78 -38.55
C GLY A 715 59.18 15.96 -39.58
N ALA A 716 58.86 14.67 -39.71
CA ALA A 716 59.47 13.78 -40.71
C ALA A 716 59.15 14.21 -42.15
N VAL A 717 57.91 14.60 -42.46
CA VAL A 717 57.54 15.09 -43.81
C VAL A 717 58.25 16.40 -44.14
N VAL A 718 58.27 17.38 -43.23
CA VAL A 718 59.00 18.64 -43.44
C VAL A 718 60.50 18.40 -43.60
N LEU A 719 61.09 17.53 -42.79
CA LEU A 719 62.50 17.15 -42.90
C LEU A 719 62.81 16.46 -44.23
N ALA A 720 61.97 15.53 -44.67
CA ALA A 720 62.11 14.84 -45.96
C ALA A 720 61.99 15.82 -47.14
N LEU A 721 61.06 16.78 -47.07
CA LEU A 721 60.90 17.83 -48.09
C LEU A 721 62.12 18.77 -48.13
N LEU A 722 62.67 19.13 -46.97
CA LEU A 722 63.88 19.96 -46.84
C LEU A 722 65.12 19.22 -47.36
N VAL A 723 65.27 17.92 -47.05
CA VAL A 723 66.30 17.04 -47.61
C VAL A 723 66.16 16.91 -49.13
N ALA A 724 64.94 16.75 -49.67
CA ALA A 724 64.70 16.73 -51.10
C ALA A 724 65.06 18.07 -51.78
N LEU A 725 64.73 19.20 -51.15
CA LEU A 725 65.10 20.55 -51.61
C LEU A 725 66.62 20.75 -51.64
N LEU A 726 67.33 20.31 -50.59
CA LEU A 726 68.79 20.29 -50.55
C LEU A 726 69.37 19.42 -51.67
N PHE A 727 68.82 18.22 -51.88
CA PHE A 727 69.28 17.29 -52.91
C PHE A 727 69.11 17.88 -54.32
N VAL A 728 67.94 18.46 -54.62
CA VAL A 728 67.68 19.19 -55.89
C VAL A 728 68.64 20.37 -56.07
N SER A 729 68.90 21.14 -55.01
CA SER A 729 69.86 22.27 -55.07
C SER A 729 71.29 21.80 -55.40
N GLY A 730 71.71 20.64 -54.86
CA GLY A 730 73.01 20.03 -55.15
C GLY A 730 73.13 19.60 -56.60
N VAL A 731 72.11 18.93 -57.15
CA VAL A 731 72.06 18.52 -58.57
C VAL A 731 72.13 19.73 -59.50
N VAL A 732 71.35 20.78 -59.25
CA VAL A 732 71.37 22.02 -60.05
C VAL A 732 72.76 22.68 -60.02
N ARG A 733 73.41 22.74 -58.86
CA ARG A 733 74.77 23.29 -58.70
C ARG A 733 75.84 22.48 -59.45
N MET A 734 75.68 21.16 -59.53
CA MET A 734 76.59 20.28 -60.26
C MET A 734 76.49 20.43 -61.79
N VAL A 735 75.28 20.70 -62.31
CA VAL A 735 75.07 20.93 -63.76
C VAL A 735 75.64 22.29 -64.21
N LEU A 736 75.43 23.35 -63.43
CA LEU A 736 75.83 24.71 -63.82
C LEU A 736 77.36 24.94 -63.85
N SER A 737 78.14 24.18 -63.09
CA SER A 737 79.60 24.33 -63.01
C SER A 737 80.37 23.78 -64.23
N ARG A 738 79.75 23.01 -65.13
CA ARG A 738 80.42 22.32 -66.26
C ARG A 738 80.34 23.02 -67.62
N ARG A 739 80.19 24.35 -67.68
CA ARG A 739 80.22 25.14 -68.94
C ARG A 739 81.19 26.34 -68.93
N ALA A 740 82.38 26.19 -68.35
CA ALA A 740 83.47 27.17 -68.47
C ALA A 740 84.80 26.57 -68.97
N LYS A 741 85.12 26.83 -70.25
CA LYS A 741 86.43 26.71 -70.94
C LYS A 741 87.17 25.35 -70.95
N ARG A 742 87.32 24.81 -72.18
CA ARG A 742 88.27 23.74 -72.55
C ARG A 742 89.71 24.28 -72.68
N ARG A 743 90.72 23.50 -72.29
CA ARG A 743 91.94 23.14 -73.07
C ARG A 743 92.94 22.36 -72.19
N GLY A 744 93.50 21.26 -72.73
CA GLY A 744 94.71 20.59 -72.20
C GLY A 744 95.96 21.02 -73.01
N PRO A 745 97.03 20.21 -73.13
CA PRO A 745 97.23 18.83 -72.65
C PRO A 745 98.53 18.64 -71.80
N GLY A 746 98.85 17.39 -71.44
CA GLY A 746 100.13 16.96 -70.83
C GLY A 746 100.05 15.50 -70.37
N ALA A 747 101.16 14.74 -70.43
CA ALA A 747 101.16 13.28 -70.22
C ALA A 747 102.43 12.74 -69.53
N ASP A 748 102.32 11.45 -69.12
CA ASP A 748 103.38 10.45 -68.87
C ASP A 748 104.20 10.43 -67.56
N SER A 749 104.65 9.20 -67.25
CA SER A 749 105.72 8.78 -66.30
C SER A 749 105.34 8.19 -64.93
N ALA A 750 104.90 6.92 -64.96
CA ALA A 750 105.58 5.74 -64.38
C ALA A 750 106.16 5.70 -62.93
N ALA A 751 105.76 4.62 -62.23
CA ALA A 751 106.60 3.64 -61.49
C ALA A 751 107.35 3.96 -60.16
N SER A 752 106.79 3.40 -59.08
CA SER A 752 107.42 2.40 -58.15
C SER A 752 108.58 2.73 -57.18
N ALA A 753 108.31 2.46 -55.88
CA ALA A 753 109.22 2.04 -54.78
C ALA A 753 110.30 3.05 -54.28
N ASP A 754 110.77 3.02 -53.02
CA ASP A 754 110.83 1.94 -52.00
C ASP A 754 110.63 2.45 -50.54
N ALA A 755 110.85 1.58 -49.53
CA ALA A 755 110.58 1.72 -48.08
C ALA A 755 111.81 2.28 -47.26
N PRO A 756 112.05 2.06 -45.92
CA PRO A 756 111.26 1.39 -44.85
C PRO A 756 111.31 2.03 -43.40
N HIS A 757 110.61 1.37 -42.45
CA HIS A 757 110.89 1.29 -40.98
C HIS A 757 110.76 2.56 -40.08
N SER A 758 110.54 2.49 -38.75
CA SER A 758 110.05 1.43 -37.82
C SER A 758 109.77 2.02 -36.41
N GLY A 759 108.84 1.47 -35.60
CA GLY A 759 108.73 1.81 -34.17
C GLY A 759 107.57 1.17 -33.39
N GLN A 760 107.90 0.49 -32.28
CA GLN A 760 107.05 0.05 -31.14
C GLN A 760 107.87 0.35 -29.84
N PRO A 761 107.42 0.15 -28.56
CA PRO A 761 106.60 -0.98 -28.06
C PRO A 761 105.62 -0.74 -26.87
N LEU A 762 104.83 -1.79 -26.54
CA LEU A 762 104.21 -2.18 -25.22
C LEU A 762 103.29 -1.18 -24.45
N GLY A 763 102.23 -1.58 -23.73
CA GLY A 763 101.56 -2.88 -23.47
C GLY A 763 100.02 -2.73 -23.56
N ASP A 764 99.13 -3.34 -22.75
CA ASP A 764 99.23 -4.41 -21.71
C ASP A 764 97.79 -4.97 -21.40
N GLU A 765 97.61 -5.92 -20.44
CA GLU A 765 96.38 -6.78 -20.35
C GLU A 765 95.64 -6.87 -18.94
N PRO A 766 94.73 -7.83 -18.57
CA PRO A 766 93.47 -7.54 -17.82
C PRO A 766 93.30 -8.31 -16.46
N PRO A 767 92.10 -8.36 -15.82
CA PRO A 767 91.09 -9.44 -16.02
C PRO A 767 89.60 -8.95 -16.03
N VAL A 768 88.49 -9.65 -16.35
CA VAL A 768 87.87 -10.98 -16.02
C VAL A 768 87.53 -11.21 -14.52
N GLU A 769 86.42 -11.84 -14.08
CA GLU A 769 85.34 -12.65 -14.72
C GLU A 769 84.00 -12.66 -13.89
N SER A 770 83.06 -13.59 -14.19
CA SER A 770 82.02 -14.21 -13.30
C SER A 770 80.56 -13.69 -13.22
N SER A 771 79.66 -14.55 -12.67
CA SER A 771 78.19 -14.57 -12.93
C SER A 771 77.25 -14.58 -11.66
N PRO A 772 76.21 -15.43 -11.43
CA PRO A 772 74.82 -14.93 -11.29
C PRO A 772 74.02 -15.24 -9.99
N GLY A 773 72.85 -14.60 -9.83
CA GLY A 773 71.76 -14.95 -8.89
C GLY A 773 71.29 -13.80 -7.97
N ARG A 774 70.19 -13.89 -7.18
CA ARG A 774 68.97 -14.74 -7.19
C ARG A 774 67.98 -14.22 -6.12
N GLN A 775 66.76 -13.78 -6.50
CA GLN A 775 65.62 -13.42 -5.61
C GLN A 775 65.96 -12.35 -4.53
N GLU A 776 65.17 -11.93 -3.51
CA GLU A 776 63.76 -12.15 -3.03
C GLU A 776 63.11 -10.72 -2.85
N THR A 777 61.86 -10.43 -2.41
CA THR A 777 60.75 -11.14 -1.71
C THR A 777 59.40 -10.43 -2.03
N ASN A 778 58.29 -10.72 -1.33
CA ASN A 778 57.02 -9.95 -1.35
C ASN A 778 57.08 -8.60 -0.61
N GLY A 779 56.12 -7.73 -0.90
CA GLY A 779 55.70 -6.56 -0.12
C GLY A 779 54.28 -6.16 -0.48
#